data_AF-A0A8X6QA87-F1
#
_entry.id   AF-A0A8X6QA87-F1
#
_cell.length_a   1.000
_cell.length_b   1.000
_cell.length_c   1.000
_cell.angle_alpha   90.00
_cell.angle_beta   90.00
_cell.angle_gamma   90.00
#
_symmetry.space_group_name_H-M   'P 1'
#
loop_
_entity.id
_entity.type
_entity.pdbx_description
1 polymer ?
#
loop_
_entity_poly.entity_id
_entity_poly.type
_entity_poly.pdbx_seq_one_letter_code
_entity_poly.pdbx_strand_id
1 'polypeptide(L)'
;MSYSYFLKTTVKTNSLYKTFLKTHWQIFSRHYIPSVVSKSPKEFRKLRPTFYNSFRACFNAVQNNKCLPQILQSNLILHPSKDESKSSLLAKSLLWLMMAYIAVTLLSLSFPNSNQPEVLRYVSWHEFVYHMLARGEVEEVVVNPEMDLVTIYVQDGAIIKGRKVEHKTYHMKIADIEKFEEKLREVEQNFGIVVGSGIPVVYERSQESVWLLLLSLIAASLMTMLIFKNVQIKSPQTMDFFSQLGRAKFTVVDSLTGSGKGVQFKDVAGLKEAKIEIMEFVDYLKRPEKYKILGAKIPKGVLLLGPPGCGKTMLAKAVATEAKVPFLAMAGSEFIEMIGGLGAARVRDLFKEGRKRAPCIIYIDEIDAIGRKRSGTTMSEGVTGEGEQTLNQLLVELDGMATKEGVIMLASTNRADVLDKALLRPGRFDRHILIDLPTLLERKEIFEEHLKSIVLKLSPDKHSERLATLTPGFSGADIANVCNEAALYAARNQKKTVSASDLEYAVERVVGGTEKRSKVISPAEKRVIAFHECGHALIGWLMKYTDALMKVSIVPRTTNVLGFAQYLPSDQKLYSTEELFERMCMALGGRVAETIVFNHVSTGAQDDLKKVTKMAFAQIKQYGMDDVIGPLSFPTDEEINSNFIGKKPYSKRLARTIDEQARFLIARAHKRTETILKENRDKLDKLAEALLQKEILNYDDIVKLIGPPAHGKKVLIEAIDFGPLDETVKQSRNAPEESAS
;
A
#
# COMPACT_ATOMS: atom_id res chain seq x y z
N MET A 1 -60.83 -44.01 5.98
CA MET A 1 -60.48 -43.93 4.54
C MET A 1 -59.06 -43.42 4.23
N SER A 2 -58.19 -43.15 5.22
CA SER A 2 -56.89 -42.49 4.97
C SER A 2 -55.65 -43.40 4.86
N TYR A 3 -55.75 -44.70 5.16
CA TYR A 3 -54.61 -45.63 5.07
C TYR A 3 -54.41 -46.23 3.66
N SER A 4 -55.49 -46.40 2.89
CA SER A 4 -55.42 -46.96 1.52
C SER A 4 -54.86 -45.96 0.50
N TYR A 5 -55.05 -44.65 0.72
CA TYR A 5 -54.48 -43.60 -0.12
C TYR A 5 -52.97 -43.45 0.06
N PHE A 6 -52.46 -43.61 1.30
CA PHE A 6 -51.03 -43.46 1.62
C PHE A 6 -50.17 -44.61 1.06
N LEU A 7 -50.71 -45.83 1.02
CA LEU A 7 -50.05 -47.00 0.42
C LEU A 7 -50.04 -46.97 -1.11
N LYS A 8 -51.06 -46.38 -1.76
CA LYS A 8 -51.09 -46.25 -3.23
C LYS A 8 -50.14 -45.18 -3.77
N THR A 9 -49.88 -44.09 -3.03
CA THR A 9 -48.91 -43.05 -3.43
C THR A 9 -47.46 -43.48 -3.20
N THR A 10 -47.15 -44.17 -2.10
CA THR A 10 -45.78 -44.64 -1.80
C THR A 10 -45.28 -45.74 -2.74
N VAL A 11 -46.17 -46.57 -3.27
CA VAL A 11 -45.81 -47.59 -4.28
C VAL A 11 -45.60 -46.96 -5.67
N LYS A 12 -46.36 -45.90 -6.04
CA LYS A 12 -46.16 -45.16 -7.29
C LYS A 12 -44.86 -44.37 -7.34
N THR A 13 -44.43 -43.76 -6.23
CA THR A 13 -43.17 -43.00 -6.16
C THR A 13 -41.94 -43.90 -6.26
N ASN A 14 -41.99 -45.11 -5.70
CA ASN A 14 -40.89 -46.09 -5.80
C ASN A 14 -40.76 -46.69 -7.21
N SER A 15 -41.89 -46.85 -7.93
CA SER A 15 -41.91 -47.27 -9.34
C SER A 15 -41.33 -46.19 -10.25
N LEU A 16 -41.77 -44.93 -10.12
CA LEU A 16 -41.22 -43.79 -10.88
C LEU A 16 -39.72 -43.58 -10.62
N TYR A 17 -39.28 -43.73 -9.37
CA TYR A 17 -37.86 -43.61 -8.99
C TYR A 17 -36.99 -44.71 -9.62
N LYS A 18 -37.47 -45.96 -9.64
CA LYS A 18 -36.78 -47.06 -10.33
C LYS A 18 -36.76 -46.88 -11.85
N THR A 19 -37.85 -46.36 -12.44
CA THR A 19 -37.92 -46.09 -13.88
C THR A 19 -37.00 -44.94 -14.29
N PHE A 20 -36.93 -43.88 -13.47
CA PHE A 20 -36.04 -42.73 -13.66
C PHE A 20 -34.55 -43.11 -13.57
N LEU A 21 -34.17 -43.90 -12.56
CA LEU A 21 -32.80 -44.43 -12.44
C LEU A 21 -32.43 -45.36 -13.60
N LYS A 22 -33.36 -46.18 -14.07
CA LYS A 22 -33.12 -47.12 -15.19
C LYS A 22 -33.00 -46.40 -16.54
N THR A 23 -33.81 -45.35 -16.77
CA THR A 23 -33.72 -44.51 -17.98
C THR A 23 -32.47 -43.64 -17.97
N HIS A 24 -32.14 -42.99 -16.86
CA HIS A 24 -30.90 -42.22 -16.75
C HIS A 24 -29.65 -43.10 -16.87
N TRP A 25 -29.65 -44.31 -16.32
CA TRP A 25 -28.54 -45.26 -16.49
C TRP A 25 -28.40 -45.74 -17.94
N GLN A 26 -29.51 -45.97 -18.66
CA GLN A 26 -29.49 -46.31 -20.08
C GLN A 26 -29.01 -45.16 -20.98
N ILE A 27 -29.34 -43.91 -20.64
CA ILE A 27 -28.85 -42.72 -21.37
C ILE A 27 -27.35 -42.52 -21.10
N PHE A 28 -26.93 -42.66 -19.84
CA PHE A 28 -25.53 -42.53 -19.43
C PHE A 28 -24.64 -43.62 -20.03
N SER A 29 -25.11 -44.88 -20.08
CA SER A 29 -24.33 -45.99 -20.64
C SER A 29 -24.20 -45.93 -22.17
N ARG A 30 -25.19 -45.37 -22.87
CA ARG A 30 -25.25 -45.34 -24.34
C ARG A 30 -24.54 -44.14 -24.96
N HIS A 31 -24.40 -43.03 -24.24
CA HIS A 31 -23.75 -41.80 -24.75
C HIS A 31 -22.36 -41.53 -24.17
N TYR A 32 -22.11 -41.82 -22.88
CA TYR A 32 -20.86 -41.41 -22.22
C TYR A 32 -19.76 -42.49 -22.22
N ILE A 33 -20.11 -43.77 -22.11
CA ILE A 33 -19.13 -44.86 -22.02
C ILE A 33 -18.28 -45.05 -23.30
N PRO A 34 -18.80 -44.89 -24.53
CA PRO A 34 -17.99 -45.05 -25.75
C PRO A 34 -16.88 -44.00 -25.89
N SER A 35 -17.04 -42.80 -25.32
CA SER A 35 -16.08 -41.69 -25.42
C SER A 35 -14.82 -41.89 -24.56
N VAL A 36 -14.89 -42.78 -23.55
CA VAL A 36 -13.82 -42.97 -22.56
C VAL A 36 -12.92 -44.18 -22.89
N VAL A 37 -13.34 -45.08 -23.80
CA VAL A 37 -12.66 -46.38 -24.01
C VAL A 37 -11.66 -46.38 -25.18
N SER A 38 -11.49 -45.29 -25.95
CA SER A 38 -10.61 -45.29 -27.14
C SER A 38 -9.19 -44.74 -26.95
N LYS A 39 -8.70 -44.48 -25.73
CA LYS A 39 -7.34 -43.90 -25.54
C LYS A 39 -6.42 -44.77 -24.68
N SER A 40 -5.21 -44.97 -25.21
CA SER A 40 -4.24 -46.00 -24.81
C SER A 40 -3.73 -45.93 -23.36
N PRO A 41 -3.38 -47.07 -22.73
CA PRO A 41 -3.09 -47.19 -21.29
C PRO A 41 -1.65 -46.80 -20.89
N LYS A 42 -1.02 -45.84 -21.56
CA LYS A 42 0.39 -45.46 -21.26
C LYS A 42 0.55 -44.26 -20.33
N GLU A 43 -0.47 -43.42 -20.14
CA GLU A 43 -0.36 -42.22 -19.28
C GLU A 43 -0.78 -42.44 -17.81
N PHE A 44 -1.46 -43.53 -17.48
CA PHE A 44 -1.97 -43.75 -16.11
C PHE A 44 -0.94 -44.33 -15.11
N ARG A 45 0.32 -44.53 -15.50
CA ARG A 45 1.34 -45.19 -14.66
C ARG A 45 2.00 -44.29 -13.60
N LYS A 46 1.64 -43.00 -13.52
CA LYS A 46 2.21 -42.03 -12.57
C LYS A 46 1.32 -41.67 -11.36
N LEU A 47 0.11 -42.23 -11.25
CA LEU A 47 -0.77 -42.00 -10.09
C LEU A 47 -0.63 -43.14 -9.08
N ARG A 48 -0.58 -42.78 -7.77
CA ARG A 48 -0.26 -43.70 -6.65
C ARG A 48 -1.08 -45.01 -6.71
N PRO A 49 -0.48 -46.17 -6.37
CA PRO A 49 -1.11 -47.49 -6.50
C PRO A 49 -2.40 -47.67 -5.68
N THR A 50 -2.61 -46.87 -4.64
CA THR A 50 -3.81 -46.88 -3.81
C THR A 50 -5.06 -46.42 -4.55
N PHE A 51 -4.95 -45.43 -5.45
CA PHE A 51 -6.11 -44.89 -6.17
C PHE A 51 -6.56 -45.82 -7.31
N TYR A 52 -5.60 -46.43 -8.01
CA TYR A 52 -5.88 -47.41 -9.07
C TYR A 52 -6.55 -48.67 -8.53
N ASN A 53 -6.14 -49.16 -7.35
CA ASN A 53 -6.73 -50.34 -6.73
C ASN A 53 -8.14 -50.07 -6.18
N SER A 54 -8.41 -48.89 -5.62
CA SER A 54 -9.77 -48.51 -5.20
C SER A 54 -10.71 -48.32 -6.39
N PHE A 55 -10.23 -47.75 -7.49
CA PHE A 55 -11.04 -47.56 -8.69
C PHE A 55 -11.34 -48.89 -9.39
N ARG A 56 -10.36 -49.81 -9.47
CA ARG A 56 -10.53 -51.16 -10.01
C ARG A 56 -11.46 -52.03 -9.16
N ALA A 57 -11.40 -51.89 -7.82
CA ALA A 57 -12.31 -52.58 -6.91
C ALA A 57 -13.76 -52.07 -7.05
N CYS A 58 -13.94 -50.76 -7.21
CA CYS A 58 -15.26 -50.16 -7.45
C CYS A 58 -15.82 -50.56 -8.82
N PHE A 59 -14.99 -50.55 -9.85
CA PHE A 59 -15.33 -51.00 -11.22
C PHE A 59 -15.75 -52.48 -11.26
N ASN A 60 -15.00 -53.37 -10.60
CA ASN A 60 -15.32 -54.80 -10.50
C ASN A 60 -16.55 -55.11 -9.63
N ALA A 61 -16.86 -54.26 -8.64
CA ALA A 61 -18.05 -54.41 -7.79
C ALA A 61 -19.33 -53.99 -8.53
N VAL A 62 -19.25 -52.96 -9.38
CA VAL A 62 -20.35 -52.48 -10.21
C VAL A 62 -20.65 -53.46 -11.36
N GLN A 63 -19.64 -54.13 -11.92
CA GLN A 63 -19.84 -55.11 -12.99
C GLN A 63 -20.51 -56.42 -12.52
N ASN A 64 -20.40 -56.77 -11.23
CA ASN A 64 -20.88 -58.04 -10.67
C ASN A 64 -22.19 -57.97 -9.88
N ASN A 65 -22.92 -56.84 -9.95
CA ASN A 65 -24.28 -56.69 -9.38
C ASN A 65 -24.45 -57.20 -7.94
N LYS A 66 -23.45 -56.97 -7.07
CA LYS A 66 -23.56 -57.25 -5.63
C LYS A 66 -23.87 -55.96 -4.87
N CYS A 67 -24.98 -55.98 -4.13
CA CYS A 67 -25.53 -54.88 -3.35
C CYS A 67 -24.47 -54.23 -2.43
N LEU A 68 -24.40 -52.90 -2.50
CA LEU A 68 -23.56 -52.00 -1.72
C LEU A 68 -23.77 -51.89 -0.17
N PRO A 69 -24.72 -52.56 0.53
CA PRO A 69 -24.92 -52.30 1.96
C PRO A 69 -23.85 -52.86 2.92
N GLN A 70 -23.04 -53.84 2.52
CA GLN A 70 -22.17 -54.56 3.49
C GLN A 70 -20.77 -53.97 3.68
N ILE A 71 -20.29 -53.10 2.79
CA ILE A 71 -18.95 -52.50 2.91
C ILE A 71 -18.99 -51.21 3.76
N LEU A 72 -20.16 -50.57 3.90
CA LEU A 72 -20.33 -49.34 4.68
C LEU A 72 -20.48 -49.57 6.20
N GLN A 73 -20.54 -50.83 6.66
CA GLN A 73 -20.75 -51.15 8.08
C GLN A 73 -19.48 -51.35 8.92
N SER A 74 -18.27 -51.38 8.34
CA SER A 74 -17.06 -51.71 9.12
C SER A 74 -16.19 -50.52 9.55
N ASN A 75 -16.44 -49.27 9.12
CA ASN A 75 -15.48 -48.17 9.34
C ASN A 75 -16.04 -46.83 9.86
N LEU A 76 -17.20 -46.81 10.53
CA LEU A 76 -17.58 -45.64 11.33
C LEU A 76 -18.46 -46.06 12.51
N ILE A 77 -17.81 -46.22 13.67
CA ILE A 77 -18.48 -46.27 14.97
C ILE A 77 -18.90 -44.84 15.32
N LEU A 78 -20.19 -44.54 15.18
CA LEU A 78 -20.86 -43.47 15.92
C LEU A 78 -22.21 -44.03 16.37
N HIS A 79 -22.38 -44.18 17.68
CA HIS A 79 -23.64 -44.58 18.30
C HIS A 79 -24.75 -43.59 17.90
N PRO A 80 -25.93 -44.05 17.47
CA PRO A 80 -27.06 -43.15 17.23
C PRO A 80 -27.64 -42.73 18.58
N SER A 81 -27.65 -41.42 18.87
CA SER A 81 -28.54 -40.87 19.89
C SER A 81 -29.98 -41.09 19.42
N LYS A 82 -30.80 -41.68 20.30
CA LYS A 82 -32.26 -41.77 20.13
C LYS A 82 -32.82 -40.35 19.91
N ASP A 83 -33.82 -40.26 19.04
CA ASP A 83 -34.58 -39.05 18.66
C ASP A 83 -34.11 -38.27 17.41
N GLU A 84 -33.81 -38.97 16.31
CA GLU A 84 -33.98 -38.37 14.98
C GLU A 84 -35.16 -39.02 14.25
N SER A 85 -36.20 -38.21 13.96
CA SER A 85 -37.34 -38.67 13.17
C SER A 85 -36.85 -39.15 11.80
N LYS A 86 -37.43 -40.23 11.28
CA LYS A 86 -37.10 -40.74 9.94
C LYS A 86 -37.19 -39.66 8.84
N SER A 87 -37.98 -38.60 9.05
CA SER A 87 -38.05 -37.44 8.14
C SER A 87 -36.81 -36.54 8.18
N SER A 88 -36.14 -36.39 9.33
CA SER A 88 -34.90 -35.62 9.45
C SER A 88 -33.70 -36.32 8.79
N LEU A 89 -33.63 -37.66 8.93
CA LEU A 89 -32.61 -38.47 8.27
C LEU A 89 -32.81 -38.51 6.74
N LEU A 90 -34.06 -38.57 6.28
CA LEU A 90 -34.39 -38.46 4.86
C LEU A 90 -34.10 -37.07 4.28
N ALA A 91 -34.37 -36.00 5.04
CA ALA A 91 -34.04 -34.64 4.61
C ALA A 91 -32.51 -34.44 4.51
N LYS A 92 -31.75 -34.96 5.47
CA LYS A 92 -30.27 -34.93 5.45
C LYS A 92 -29.70 -35.74 4.29
N SER A 93 -30.25 -36.92 4.00
CA SER A 93 -29.77 -37.73 2.86
C SER A 93 -30.13 -37.10 1.52
N LEU A 94 -31.31 -36.45 1.40
CA LEU A 94 -31.71 -35.70 0.21
C LEU A 94 -30.81 -34.47 -0.02
N LEU A 95 -30.45 -33.77 1.06
CA LEU A 95 -29.57 -32.61 1.01
C LEU A 95 -28.14 -32.99 0.60
N TRP A 96 -27.63 -34.12 1.09
CA TRP A 96 -26.36 -34.69 0.63
C TRP A 96 -26.41 -35.12 -0.83
N LEU A 97 -27.52 -35.69 -1.30
CA LEU A 97 -27.73 -36.02 -2.72
C LEU A 97 -27.78 -34.78 -3.61
N MET A 98 -28.40 -33.70 -3.13
CA MET A 98 -28.43 -32.41 -3.82
C MET A 98 -27.04 -31.77 -3.89
N MET A 99 -26.29 -31.79 -2.79
CA MET A 99 -24.90 -31.31 -2.77
C MET A 99 -24.00 -32.14 -3.69
N ALA A 100 -24.20 -33.46 -3.75
CA ALA A 100 -23.49 -34.33 -4.69
C ALA A 100 -23.85 -34.02 -6.15
N TYR A 101 -25.11 -33.73 -6.46
CA TYR A 101 -25.53 -33.34 -7.81
C TYR A 101 -24.95 -31.98 -8.23
N ILE A 102 -24.95 -31.00 -7.32
CA ILE A 102 -24.30 -29.69 -7.55
C ILE A 102 -22.79 -29.86 -7.73
N ALA A 103 -22.16 -30.71 -6.93
CA ALA A 103 -20.73 -30.99 -7.07
C ALA A 103 -20.40 -31.68 -8.40
N VAL A 104 -21.22 -32.65 -8.86
CA VAL A 104 -21.04 -33.34 -10.15
C VAL A 104 -21.26 -32.39 -11.33
N THR A 105 -22.23 -31.48 -11.25
CA THR A 105 -22.47 -30.46 -12.31
C THR A 105 -21.34 -29.44 -12.36
N LEU A 106 -20.86 -28.94 -11.21
CA LEU A 106 -19.66 -28.08 -11.12
C LEU A 106 -18.39 -28.79 -11.61
N LEU A 107 -18.24 -30.09 -11.29
CA LEU A 107 -17.12 -30.89 -11.76
C LEU A 107 -17.21 -31.13 -13.28
N SER A 108 -18.40 -31.32 -13.84
CA SER A 108 -18.59 -31.42 -15.30
C SER A 108 -18.28 -30.12 -16.03
N LEU A 109 -18.50 -28.96 -15.39
CA LEU A 109 -18.08 -27.65 -15.91
C LEU A 109 -16.56 -27.44 -15.80
N SER A 110 -15.89 -28.18 -14.91
CA SER A 110 -14.44 -28.10 -14.68
C SER A 110 -13.63 -29.05 -15.57
N PHE A 111 -14.27 -30.02 -16.24
CA PHE A 111 -13.62 -30.82 -17.28
C PHE A 111 -13.72 -30.07 -18.62
N PRO A 112 -12.61 -29.53 -19.14
CA PRO A 112 -12.64 -28.79 -20.40
C PRO A 112 -13.04 -29.74 -21.53
N ASN A 113 -14.07 -29.36 -22.29
CA ASN A 113 -14.27 -29.89 -23.64
C ASN A 113 -12.96 -29.65 -24.39
N SER A 114 -12.45 -30.62 -25.17
CA SER A 114 -11.04 -30.71 -25.58
C SER A 114 -10.53 -29.61 -26.54
N ASN A 115 -11.20 -28.48 -26.65
CA ASN A 115 -10.72 -27.30 -27.34
C ASN A 115 -10.31 -26.28 -26.27
N GLN A 116 -9.00 -26.14 -26.08
CA GLN A 116 -8.45 -25.10 -25.21
C GLN A 116 -9.02 -23.73 -25.60
N PRO A 117 -9.22 -22.80 -24.65
CA PRO A 117 -9.55 -21.42 -24.98
C PRO A 117 -8.30 -20.78 -25.60
N GLU A 118 -8.17 -20.84 -26.93
CA GLU A 118 -7.14 -20.10 -27.64
C GLU A 118 -7.38 -18.59 -27.44
N VAL A 119 -6.30 -17.84 -27.23
CA VAL A 119 -6.32 -16.37 -27.14
C VAL A 119 -7.04 -15.82 -28.37
N LEU A 120 -8.16 -15.12 -28.19
CA LEU A 120 -8.94 -14.52 -29.28
C LEU A 120 -8.07 -13.54 -30.08
N ARG A 121 -7.58 -13.96 -31.25
CA ARG A 121 -6.79 -13.12 -32.15
C ARG A 121 -7.69 -12.52 -33.22
N TYR A 122 -7.91 -11.21 -33.12
CA TYR A 122 -8.73 -10.49 -34.08
C TYR A 122 -7.95 -10.11 -35.34
N VAL A 123 -8.59 -10.33 -36.49
CA VAL A 123 -8.09 -9.99 -37.82
C VAL A 123 -9.08 -9.04 -38.50
N SER A 124 -8.56 -8.05 -39.22
CA SER A 124 -9.39 -7.14 -40.02
C SER A 124 -9.84 -7.80 -41.32
N TRP A 125 -10.97 -7.38 -41.88
CA TRP A 125 -11.46 -7.87 -43.19
C TRP A 125 -10.39 -7.78 -44.30
N HIS A 126 -9.65 -6.66 -44.35
CA HIS A 126 -8.58 -6.47 -45.32
C HIS A 126 -7.46 -7.52 -45.17
N GLU A 127 -7.06 -7.81 -43.94
CA GLU A 127 -6.01 -8.80 -43.66
C GLU A 127 -6.47 -10.22 -43.97
N PHE A 128 -7.71 -10.56 -43.66
CA PHE A 128 -8.31 -11.82 -44.05
C PHE A 128 -8.32 -11.99 -45.57
N VAL A 129 -8.80 -10.99 -46.32
CA VAL A 129 -8.92 -11.09 -47.79
C VAL A 129 -7.56 -11.18 -48.49
N TYR A 130 -6.63 -10.26 -48.21
CA TYR A 130 -5.38 -10.16 -48.99
C TYR A 130 -4.23 -11.04 -48.47
N HIS A 131 -4.19 -11.32 -47.16
CA HIS A 131 -3.08 -12.06 -46.56
C HIS A 131 -3.41 -13.51 -46.22
N MET A 132 -4.68 -13.89 -46.18
CA MET A 132 -5.10 -15.27 -45.89
C MET A 132 -5.83 -15.88 -47.10
N LEU A 133 -6.95 -15.29 -47.50
CA LEU A 133 -7.83 -15.79 -48.55
C LEU A 133 -7.16 -15.79 -49.94
N ALA A 134 -6.60 -14.66 -50.37
CA ALA A 134 -5.94 -14.54 -51.68
C ALA A 134 -4.71 -15.45 -51.85
N ARG A 135 -4.13 -15.93 -50.75
CA ARG A 135 -2.99 -16.85 -50.74
C ARG A 135 -3.41 -18.32 -50.68
N GLY A 136 -4.70 -18.62 -50.53
CA GLY A 136 -5.22 -19.98 -50.41
C GLY A 136 -4.90 -20.65 -49.07
N GLU A 137 -4.59 -19.87 -48.03
CA GLU A 137 -4.13 -20.39 -46.73
C GLU A 137 -5.27 -20.73 -45.78
N VAL A 138 -6.51 -20.38 -46.14
CA VAL A 138 -7.72 -20.60 -45.32
C VAL A 138 -8.27 -21.99 -45.61
N GLU A 139 -8.55 -22.76 -44.55
CA GLU A 139 -9.14 -24.09 -44.60
C GLU A 139 -10.66 -24.04 -44.51
N GLU A 140 -11.20 -23.32 -43.53
CA GLU A 140 -12.63 -23.25 -43.26
C GLU A 140 -12.99 -21.94 -42.55
N VAL A 141 -14.22 -21.47 -42.74
CA VAL A 141 -14.76 -20.31 -42.03
C VAL A 141 -16.02 -20.72 -41.26
N VAL A 142 -15.98 -20.64 -39.93
CA VAL A 142 -17.11 -20.91 -39.06
C VAL A 142 -17.76 -19.60 -38.61
N VAL A 143 -19.03 -19.42 -38.94
CA VAL A 143 -19.80 -18.23 -38.62
C VAL A 143 -20.66 -18.50 -37.38
N ASN A 144 -20.52 -17.65 -36.36
CA ASN A 144 -21.39 -17.63 -35.18
C ASN A 144 -22.31 -16.39 -35.25
N PRO A 145 -23.55 -16.54 -35.77
CA PRO A 145 -24.46 -15.41 -36.00
C PRO A 145 -24.86 -14.66 -34.73
N GLU A 146 -24.87 -15.34 -33.58
CA GLU A 146 -25.34 -14.76 -32.32
C GLU A 146 -24.31 -13.85 -31.63
N MET A 147 -23.02 -14.02 -31.98
CA MET A 147 -21.92 -13.23 -31.40
C MET A 147 -21.30 -12.25 -32.41
N ASP A 148 -21.88 -12.10 -33.60
CA ASP A 148 -21.34 -11.31 -34.72
C ASP A 148 -19.86 -11.64 -35.01
N LEU A 149 -19.49 -12.90 -34.81
CA LEU A 149 -18.12 -13.37 -34.82
C LEU A 149 -17.94 -14.47 -35.87
N VAL A 150 -16.90 -14.31 -36.67
CA VAL A 150 -16.48 -15.33 -37.63
C VAL A 150 -15.12 -15.86 -37.22
N THR A 151 -15.02 -17.18 -37.13
CA THR A 151 -13.81 -17.92 -36.82
C THR A 151 -13.22 -18.48 -38.11
N ILE A 152 -11.97 -18.18 -38.37
CA ILE A 152 -11.24 -18.56 -39.58
C ILE A 152 -10.22 -19.62 -39.18
N TYR A 153 -10.33 -20.80 -39.79
CA TYR A 153 -9.36 -21.88 -39.69
C TYR A 153 -8.39 -21.82 -40.85
N VAL A 154 -7.10 -21.94 -40.55
CA VAL A 154 -5.99 -21.75 -41.47
C VAL A 154 -5.19 -23.06 -41.55
N GLN A 155 -4.69 -23.39 -42.74
CA GLN A 155 -3.94 -24.62 -43.00
C GLN A 155 -2.64 -24.71 -42.19
N ASP A 156 -2.16 -25.94 -41.99
CA ASP A 156 -0.96 -26.25 -41.20
C ASP A 156 0.30 -25.66 -41.82
N GLY A 157 0.80 -24.59 -41.20
CA GLY A 157 2.03 -23.92 -41.60
C GLY A 157 1.86 -22.73 -42.54
N ALA A 158 0.66 -22.17 -42.60
CA ALA A 158 0.34 -20.99 -43.39
C ALA A 158 1.23 -19.77 -43.12
N ILE A 159 1.45 -18.97 -44.17
CA ILE A 159 2.33 -17.81 -44.14
C ILE A 159 1.51 -16.51 -44.23
N ILE A 160 1.19 -15.95 -43.07
CA ILE A 160 0.47 -14.68 -42.95
C ILE A 160 1.49 -13.54 -42.82
N LYS A 161 1.38 -12.50 -43.65
CA LYS A 161 2.31 -11.35 -43.69
C LYS A 161 3.79 -11.73 -43.78
N GLY A 162 4.10 -12.83 -44.47
CA GLY A 162 5.47 -13.29 -44.71
C GLY A 162 6.13 -14.05 -43.55
N ARG A 163 5.36 -14.42 -42.51
CA ARG A 163 5.82 -15.27 -41.41
C ARG A 163 4.95 -16.51 -41.29
N LYS A 164 5.58 -17.66 -41.05
CA LYS A 164 4.88 -18.90 -40.74
C LYS A 164 4.17 -18.76 -39.40
N VAL A 165 2.87 -19.03 -39.37
CA VAL A 165 2.08 -18.90 -38.14
C VAL A 165 1.95 -20.25 -37.46
N GLU A 166 2.11 -20.25 -36.13
CA GLU A 166 1.91 -21.42 -35.27
C GLU A 166 0.44 -21.67 -34.89
N HIS A 167 -0.45 -20.71 -35.11
CA HIS A 167 -1.85 -20.78 -34.68
C HIS A 167 -2.79 -21.01 -35.85
N LYS A 168 -3.73 -21.93 -35.67
CA LYS A 168 -4.67 -22.36 -36.72
C LYS A 168 -5.97 -21.57 -36.72
N THR A 169 -6.29 -20.85 -35.64
CA THR A 169 -7.58 -20.18 -35.47
C THR A 169 -7.41 -18.66 -35.37
N TYR A 170 -8.23 -17.94 -36.12
CA TYR A 170 -8.34 -16.48 -36.07
C TYR A 170 -9.80 -16.07 -35.97
N HIS A 171 -10.07 -14.87 -35.47
CA HIS A 171 -11.43 -14.36 -35.36
C HIS A 171 -11.56 -13.01 -36.03
N MET A 172 -12.73 -12.71 -36.58
CA MET A 172 -13.07 -11.40 -37.10
C MET A 172 -14.47 -11.00 -36.67
N LYS A 173 -14.65 -9.72 -36.33
CA LYS A 173 -15.96 -9.17 -35.96
C LYS A 173 -16.59 -8.53 -37.19
N ILE A 174 -17.86 -8.83 -37.43
CA ILE A 174 -18.56 -8.41 -38.65
C ILE A 174 -19.81 -7.63 -38.27
N ALA A 175 -20.04 -6.50 -38.95
CA ALA A 175 -21.16 -5.62 -38.64
C ALA A 175 -22.52 -6.14 -39.17
N ASP A 176 -22.49 -6.97 -40.21
CA ASP A 176 -23.67 -7.54 -40.88
C ASP A 176 -23.31 -8.95 -41.33
N ILE A 177 -23.72 -9.94 -40.53
CA ILE A 177 -23.39 -11.36 -40.75
C ILE A 177 -24.19 -11.94 -41.93
N GLU A 178 -25.37 -11.40 -42.21
CA GLU A 178 -26.26 -11.88 -43.28
C GLU A 178 -25.67 -11.61 -44.66
N LYS A 179 -24.92 -10.52 -44.81
CA LYS A 179 -24.21 -10.17 -46.06
C LYS A 179 -22.77 -10.68 -46.12
N PHE A 180 -22.31 -11.40 -45.09
CA PHE A 180 -20.93 -11.89 -45.04
C PHE A 180 -20.65 -12.90 -46.14
N GLU A 181 -21.54 -13.89 -46.30
CA GLU A 181 -21.37 -14.94 -47.30
C GLU A 181 -21.43 -14.37 -48.72
N GLU A 182 -22.35 -13.44 -48.98
CA GLU A 182 -22.45 -12.73 -50.27
C GLU A 182 -21.15 -11.99 -50.62
N LYS A 183 -20.60 -11.22 -49.67
CA LYS A 183 -19.32 -10.52 -49.84
C LYS A 183 -18.14 -11.46 -50.00
N LEU A 184 -18.14 -12.59 -49.30
CA LEU A 184 -17.09 -13.59 -49.43
C LEU A 184 -17.10 -14.20 -50.83
N ARG A 185 -18.29 -14.54 -51.36
CA ARG A 185 -18.43 -15.08 -52.73
C ARG A 185 -18.06 -14.05 -53.80
N GLU A 186 -18.42 -12.78 -53.62
CA GLU A 186 -18.01 -11.69 -54.53
C GLU A 186 -16.47 -11.56 -54.59
N VAL A 187 -15.82 -11.65 -53.43
CA VAL A 187 -14.35 -11.60 -53.33
C VAL A 187 -13.72 -12.85 -53.97
N GLU A 188 -14.25 -14.05 -53.74
CA GLU A 188 -13.78 -15.29 -54.39
C GLU A 188 -13.88 -15.20 -55.93
N GLN A 189 -14.96 -14.61 -56.45
CA GLN A 189 -15.14 -14.37 -57.88
C GLN A 189 -14.12 -13.36 -58.44
N ASN A 190 -13.84 -12.28 -57.71
CA ASN A 190 -12.82 -11.29 -58.09
C ASN A 190 -11.41 -11.88 -58.15
N PHE A 191 -11.13 -12.92 -57.36
CA PHE A 191 -9.86 -13.67 -57.40
C PHE A 191 -9.87 -14.87 -58.37
N GLY A 192 -10.95 -15.07 -59.13
CA GLY A 192 -11.04 -16.09 -60.18
C GLY A 192 -11.15 -17.54 -59.66
N ILE A 193 -11.64 -17.74 -58.43
CA ILE A 193 -11.81 -19.07 -57.82
C ILE A 193 -13.08 -19.73 -58.40
N VAL A 194 -12.95 -20.94 -58.93
CA VAL A 194 -14.04 -21.66 -59.63
C VAL A 194 -15.14 -22.08 -58.65
N VAL A 195 -16.40 -21.91 -59.06
CA VAL A 195 -17.60 -22.30 -58.29
C VAL A 195 -17.58 -23.81 -58.02
N GLY A 196 -17.20 -24.19 -56.80
CA GLY A 196 -17.02 -25.58 -56.35
C GLY A 196 -15.75 -25.83 -55.55
N SER A 197 -14.74 -24.96 -55.65
CA SER A 197 -13.51 -24.98 -54.83
C SER A 197 -13.42 -23.81 -53.84
N GLY A 198 -14.54 -23.14 -53.56
CA GLY A 198 -14.63 -22.07 -52.57
C GLY A 198 -14.53 -22.60 -51.15
N ILE A 199 -14.19 -21.74 -50.19
CA ILE A 199 -13.97 -22.16 -48.81
C ILE A 199 -15.31 -22.56 -48.17
N PRO A 200 -15.36 -23.67 -47.41
CA PRO A 200 -16.56 -24.06 -46.68
C PRO A 200 -16.89 -23.03 -45.60
N VAL A 201 -18.16 -22.61 -45.59
CA VAL A 201 -18.73 -21.73 -44.56
C VAL A 201 -19.69 -22.56 -43.71
N VAL A 202 -19.37 -22.76 -42.43
CA VAL A 202 -20.19 -23.55 -41.50
C VAL A 202 -20.82 -22.64 -40.45
N TYR A 203 -22.13 -22.79 -40.23
CA TYR A 203 -22.86 -22.02 -39.24
C TYR A 203 -23.04 -22.84 -37.96
N GLU A 204 -22.45 -22.38 -36.85
CA GLU A 204 -22.60 -23.01 -35.56
C GLU A 204 -23.60 -22.21 -34.70
N ARG A 205 -24.62 -22.89 -34.16
CA ARG A 205 -25.62 -22.31 -33.24
C ARG A 205 -25.51 -23.04 -31.90
N SER A 206 -24.88 -22.43 -30.91
CA SER A 206 -24.50 -23.09 -29.64
C SER A 206 -25.55 -23.01 -28.51
N GLN A 207 -26.85 -22.83 -28.83
CA GLN A 207 -27.88 -22.58 -27.81
C GLN A 207 -28.36 -23.79 -26.99
N GLU A 208 -28.09 -25.04 -27.39
CA GLU A 208 -28.75 -26.18 -26.73
C GLU A 208 -28.25 -26.49 -25.31
N SER A 209 -27.01 -26.13 -24.96
CA SER A 209 -26.41 -26.49 -23.66
C SER A 209 -26.80 -25.55 -22.51
N VAL A 210 -27.04 -24.27 -22.79
CA VAL A 210 -27.33 -23.25 -21.76
C VAL A 210 -28.77 -23.35 -21.26
N TRP A 211 -29.72 -23.63 -22.16
CA TRP A 211 -31.13 -23.81 -21.82
C TRP A 211 -31.39 -25.03 -20.93
N LEU A 212 -30.69 -26.15 -21.18
CA LEU A 212 -30.79 -27.36 -20.36
C LEU A 212 -30.23 -27.15 -18.94
N LEU A 213 -29.15 -26.36 -18.80
CA LEU A 213 -28.61 -25.96 -17.50
C LEU A 213 -29.59 -25.07 -16.73
N LEU A 214 -30.18 -24.06 -17.37
CA LEU A 214 -31.20 -23.21 -16.77
C LEU A 214 -32.44 -23.99 -16.32
N LEU A 215 -32.93 -24.92 -17.13
CA LEU A 215 -34.04 -25.80 -16.77
C LEU A 215 -33.72 -26.67 -15.55
N SER A 216 -32.52 -27.24 -15.49
CA SER A 216 -32.10 -28.06 -14.35
C SER A 216 -32.02 -27.26 -13.05
N LEU A 217 -31.58 -26.01 -13.11
CA LEU A 217 -31.51 -25.10 -11.96
C LEU A 217 -32.91 -24.68 -11.49
N ILE A 218 -33.81 -24.41 -12.43
CA ILE A 218 -35.21 -24.09 -12.12
C ILE A 218 -35.91 -25.32 -11.52
N ALA A 219 -35.71 -26.51 -12.07
CA ALA A 219 -36.27 -27.76 -11.52
C ALA A 219 -35.74 -28.05 -10.10
N ALA A 220 -34.46 -27.82 -9.83
CA ALA A 220 -33.88 -27.96 -8.49
C ALA A 220 -34.42 -26.92 -7.50
N SER A 221 -34.64 -25.68 -7.96
CA SER A 221 -35.27 -24.60 -7.18
C SER A 221 -36.74 -24.92 -6.83
N LEU A 222 -37.48 -25.49 -7.78
CA LEU A 222 -38.89 -25.85 -7.59
C LEU A 222 -39.04 -27.08 -6.68
N MET A 223 -38.11 -28.04 -6.78
CA MET A 223 -38.03 -29.20 -5.90
C MET A 223 -37.72 -28.79 -4.45
N THR A 224 -36.81 -27.83 -4.25
CA THR A 224 -36.51 -27.29 -2.91
C THR A 224 -37.69 -26.51 -2.34
N MET A 225 -38.36 -25.67 -3.12
CA MET A 225 -39.56 -24.94 -2.69
C MET A 225 -40.70 -25.88 -2.24
N LEU A 226 -40.91 -27.01 -2.93
CA LEU A 226 -41.93 -28.00 -2.56
C LEU A 226 -41.60 -28.76 -1.26
N ILE A 227 -40.32 -28.98 -0.97
CA ILE A 227 -39.87 -29.60 0.29
C ILE A 227 -40.04 -28.63 1.46
N PHE A 228 -39.76 -27.34 1.26
CA PHE A 228 -39.91 -26.32 2.30
C PHE A 228 -41.37 -25.94 2.60
N LYS A 229 -42.30 -26.14 1.66
CA LYS A 229 -43.72 -25.80 1.87
C LYS A 229 -44.43 -26.72 2.88
N ASN A 230 -43.92 -27.94 3.09
CA ASN A 230 -44.54 -28.93 3.99
C ASN A 230 -43.77 -29.18 5.28
N VAL A 231 -42.70 -28.42 5.53
CA VAL A 231 -41.91 -28.53 6.75
C VAL A 231 -41.86 -27.15 7.42
N GLN A 232 -42.67 -26.95 8.46
CA GLN A 232 -42.52 -25.82 9.39
C GLN A 232 -41.23 -26.02 10.21
N ILE A 233 -40.08 -25.79 9.61
CA ILE A 233 -38.82 -25.58 10.32
C ILE A 233 -38.75 -24.10 10.67
N LYS A 234 -38.79 -23.78 11.97
CA LYS A 234 -38.31 -22.49 12.48
C LYS A 234 -36.86 -22.33 12.02
N SER A 235 -36.62 -21.30 11.22
CA SER A 235 -35.36 -21.00 10.53
C SER A 235 -34.14 -20.99 11.46
N PRO A 236 -33.11 -21.82 11.20
CA PRO A 236 -31.80 -21.65 11.84
C PRO A 236 -30.72 -21.20 10.85
N GLN A 237 -29.96 -20.19 11.27
CA GLN A 237 -28.50 -20.02 11.09
C GLN A 237 -27.89 -19.46 9.80
N THR A 238 -28.58 -19.25 8.68
CA THR A 238 -27.94 -18.63 7.50
C THR A 238 -27.95 -17.08 7.51
N MET A 239 -28.83 -16.44 8.28
CA MET A 239 -28.87 -14.96 8.40
C MET A 239 -27.87 -14.40 9.42
N ASP A 240 -27.35 -15.21 10.36
CA ASP A 240 -26.39 -14.73 11.38
C ASP A 240 -24.95 -14.59 10.84
N PHE A 241 -24.60 -15.28 9.76
CA PHE A 241 -23.24 -15.20 9.19
C PHE A 241 -22.99 -13.84 8.53
N PHE A 242 -23.97 -13.33 7.75
CA PHE A 242 -23.85 -12.01 7.10
C PHE A 242 -23.97 -10.85 8.09
N SER A 243 -24.71 -11.01 9.20
CA SER A 243 -24.83 -9.97 10.23
C SER A 243 -23.57 -9.84 11.10
N GLN A 244 -22.82 -10.92 11.31
CA GLN A 244 -21.53 -10.88 12.01
C GLN A 244 -20.39 -10.26 11.18
N LEU A 245 -20.42 -10.41 9.85
CA LEU A 245 -19.41 -9.84 8.93
C LEU A 245 -19.48 -8.30 8.83
N GLY A 246 -20.64 -7.69 9.11
CA GLY A 246 -20.83 -6.23 9.08
C GLY A 246 -20.41 -5.50 10.36
N ARG A 247 -20.17 -6.21 11.48
CA ARG A 247 -19.81 -5.57 12.75
C ARG A 247 -18.38 -5.04 12.71
N ALA A 248 -18.23 -3.76 13.03
CA ALA A 248 -16.93 -3.12 13.17
C ALA A 248 -16.13 -3.75 14.33
N LYS A 249 -14.89 -4.17 14.07
CA LYS A 249 -13.93 -4.58 15.12
C LYS A 249 -13.15 -3.35 15.59
N PHE A 250 -13.74 -2.51 16.43
CA PHE A 250 -13.04 -1.35 16.99
C PHE A 250 -12.30 -1.71 18.28
N THR A 251 -11.16 -1.05 18.53
CA THR A 251 -10.46 -1.18 19.81
C THR A 251 -11.10 -0.22 20.80
N VAL A 252 -11.80 -0.76 21.79
CA VAL A 252 -12.30 0.02 22.92
C VAL A 252 -11.24 0.07 23.99
N VAL A 253 -10.71 1.26 24.26
CA VAL A 253 -9.91 1.50 25.45
C VAL A 253 -10.80 2.25 26.43
N ASP A 254 -11.40 1.52 27.37
CA ASP A 254 -12.13 2.12 28.48
C ASP A 254 -11.13 2.58 29.54
N SER A 255 -10.88 3.89 29.59
CA SER A 255 -9.99 4.52 30.57
C SER A 255 -10.45 4.35 32.03
N LEU A 256 -11.71 3.90 32.23
CA LEU A 256 -12.37 3.77 33.52
C LEU A 256 -12.27 2.35 34.12
N THR A 257 -11.99 1.33 33.31
CA THR A 257 -12.02 -0.10 33.71
C THR A 257 -10.63 -0.75 33.59
N GLY A 258 -9.63 -0.14 34.21
CA GLY A 258 -8.49 -0.84 34.84
C GLY A 258 -7.55 -1.70 33.99
N SER A 259 -7.62 -1.69 32.66
CA SER A 259 -6.82 -2.59 31.82
C SER A 259 -5.78 -1.82 31.00
N GLY A 260 -4.80 -1.26 31.70
CA GLY A 260 -3.64 -0.58 31.10
C GLY A 260 -3.46 0.85 31.59
N LYS A 261 -2.22 1.19 31.97
CA LYS A 261 -1.81 2.56 32.24
C LYS A 261 -1.90 3.32 30.91
N GLY A 262 -3.00 4.01 30.66
CA GLY A 262 -3.19 4.82 29.45
C GLY A 262 -2.07 5.86 29.30
N VAL A 263 -1.75 6.23 28.06
CA VAL A 263 -0.78 7.29 27.76
C VAL A 263 -1.30 8.61 28.33
N GLN A 264 -0.51 9.30 29.15
CA GLN A 264 -0.87 10.62 29.70
C GLN A 264 -0.13 11.73 28.94
N PHE A 265 -0.54 12.99 29.10
CA PHE A 265 0.17 14.11 28.46
C PHE A 265 1.62 14.25 28.91
N LYS A 266 1.97 13.76 30.11
CA LYS A 266 3.35 13.72 30.59
C LYS A 266 4.24 12.74 29.81
N ASP A 267 3.64 11.71 29.20
CA ASP A 267 4.35 10.68 28.43
C ASP A 267 4.52 11.13 26.96
N VAL A 268 3.89 12.24 26.56
CA VAL A 268 4.08 12.89 25.26
C VAL A 268 5.05 14.04 25.49
N ALA A 269 6.30 13.92 25.07
CA ALA A 269 7.27 15.02 25.14
C ALA A 269 7.09 16.03 23.99
N GLY A 270 7.45 17.31 24.19
CA GLY A 270 7.27 18.37 23.19
C GLY A 270 5.80 18.70 22.87
N LEU A 271 5.55 19.15 21.64
CA LEU A 271 4.24 19.47 21.06
C LEU A 271 3.46 20.49 21.89
N LYS A 272 4.12 21.56 22.32
CA LYS A 272 3.55 22.56 23.26
C LYS A 272 2.32 23.24 22.64
N GLU A 273 2.43 23.70 21.39
CA GLU A 273 1.32 24.35 20.69
C GLU A 273 0.15 23.38 20.48
N ALA A 274 0.42 22.19 19.95
CA ALA A 274 -0.61 21.19 19.70
C ALA A 274 -1.31 20.72 21.00
N LYS A 275 -0.59 20.62 22.12
CA LYS A 275 -1.20 20.34 23.43
C LYS A 275 -2.11 21.46 23.88
N ILE A 276 -1.75 22.73 23.70
CA ILE A 276 -2.59 23.87 24.08
C ILE A 276 -3.91 23.84 23.31
N GLU A 277 -3.86 23.65 21.99
CA GLU A 277 -5.07 23.55 21.18
C GLU A 277 -5.95 22.36 21.59
N ILE A 278 -5.32 21.23 21.92
CA ILE A 278 -6.05 20.02 22.31
C ILE A 278 -6.63 20.10 23.73
N MET A 279 -5.98 20.85 24.63
CA MET A 279 -6.45 21.04 26.01
C MET A 279 -7.84 21.68 26.08
N GLU A 280 -8.24 22.46 25.08
CA GLU A 280 -9.60 23.01 24.98
C GLU A 280 -10.67 21.90 24.94
N PHE A 281 -10.43 20.84 24.16
CA PHE A 281 -11.36 19.70 24.07
C PHE A 281 -11.40 18.90 25.36
N VAL A 282 -10.25 18.75 26.03
CA VAL A 282 -10.17 18.09 27.33
C VAL A 282 -10.95 18.89 28.39
N ASP A 283 -10.78 20.21 28.43
CA ASP A 283 -11.51 21.07 29.36
C ASP A 283 -13.02 20.99 29.14
N TYR A 284 -13.45 20.97 27.88
CA TYR A 284 -14.86 20.79 27.56
C TYR A 284 -15.41 19.44 28.01
N LEU A 285 -14.74 18.33 27.70
CA LEU A 285 -15.18 17.00 28.09
C LEU A 285 -15.29 16.87 29.63
N LYS A 286 -14.41 17.55 30.37
CA LYS A 286 -14.48 17.62 31.84
C LYS A 286 -15.58 18.57 32.35
N ARG A 287 -15.78 19.72 31.71
CA ARG A 287 -16.63 20.82 32.18
C ARG A 287 -17.49 21.42 31.05
N PRO A 288 -18.46 20.67 30.51
CA PRO A 288 -19.22 21.10 29.34
C PRO A 288 -20.14 22.31 29.62
N GLU A 289 -20.62 22.46 30.87
CA GLU A 289 -21.53 23.54 31.27
C GLU A 289 -20.92 24.93 31.09
N LYS A 290 -19.62 25.09 31.35
CA LYS A 290 -18.89 26.36 31.17
C LYS A 290 -19.01 26.88 29.74
N TYR A 291 -18.93 25.99 28.76
CA TYR A 291 -19.00 26.34 27.34
C TYR A 291 -20.46 26.54 26.88
N LYS A 292 -21.40 25.76 27.42
CA LYS A 292 -22.84 25.91 27.14
C LYS A 292 -23.39 27.27 27.59
N ILE A 293 -23.00 27.74 28.79
CA ILE A 293 -23.45 29.04 29.32
C ILE A 293 -23.01 30.19 28.41
N LEU A 294 -21.81 30.10 27.85
CA LEU A 294 -21.26 31.09 26.92
C LEU A 294 -21.83 30.96 25.49
N GLY A 295 -22.68 29.97 25.23
CA GLY A 295 -23.21 29.70 23.88
C GLY A 295 -22.15 29.20 22.89
N ALA A 296 -20.98 28.77 23.37
CA ALA A 296 -19.90 28.29 22.53
C ALA A 296 -20.27 26.93 21.92
N LYS A 297 -20.24 26.86 20.59
CA LYS A 297 -20.37 25.59 19.85
C LYS A 297 -18.99 25.00 19.67
N ILE A 298 -18.83 23.73 20.02
CA ILE A 298 -17.55 23.06 19.94
C ILE A 298 -17.38 22.36 18.61
N PRO A 299 -16.14 22.34 18.09
CA PRO A 299 -15.79 21.57 16.92
C PRO A 299 -16.20 20.12 17.04
N LYS A 300 -16.89 19.63 16.02
CA LYS A 300 -17.32 18.22 16.01
C LYS A 300 -16.15 17.29 15.68
N GLY A 301 -15.18 17.80 14.91
CA GLY A 301 -14.07 17.03 14.40
C GLY A 301 -12.76 17.80 14.45
N VAL A 302 -11.70 17.10 14.87
CA VAL A 302 -10.32 17.61 14.86
C VAL A 302 -9.48 16.71 13.97
N LEU A 303 -8.74 17.31 13.05
CA LEU A 303 -7.82 16.62 12.16
C LEU A 303 -6.37 16.93 12.58
N LEU A 304 -5.64 15.90 12.98
CA LEU A 304 -4.22 15.93 13.29
C LEU A 304 -3.43 15.72 12.00
N LEU A 305 -2.78 16.78 11.53
CA LEU A 305 -1.99 16.79 10.30
C LEU A 305 -0.51 16.73 10.65
N GLY A 306 0.30 15.99 9.90
CA GLY A 306 1.75 16.02 10.10
C GLY A 306 2.48 14.84 9.49
N PRO A 307 3.82 14.83 9.49
CA PRO A 307 4.58 13.69 9.02
C PRO A 307 4.38 12.44 9.89
N PRO A 308 4.63 11.23 9.36
CA PRO A 308 4.56 10.00 10.14
C PRO A 308 5.53 10.06 11.33
N GLY A 309 5.22 9.34 12.41
CA GLY A 309 6.12 9.22 13.56
C GLY A 309 6.18 10.42 14.51
N CYS A 310 5.39 11.48 14.30
CA CYS A 310 5.37 12.67 15.17
C CYS A 310 4.40 12.57 16.36
N GLY A 311 3.98 11.36 16.75
CA GLY A 311 3.16 11.16 17.95
C GLY A 311 1.67 11.49 17.83
N LYS A 312 1.10 11.64 16.62
CA LYS A 312 -0.34 11.93 16.40
C LYS A 312 -1.27 10.96 17.16
N THR A 313 -1.04 9.65 17.00
CA THR A 313 -1.81 8.60 17.68
C THR A 313 -1.60 8.60 19.20
N MET A 314 -0.38 8.92 19.66
CA MET A 314 -0.08 9.04 21.09
C MET A 314 -0.80 10.24 21.71
N LEU A 315 -0.78 11.37 21.01
CA LEU A 315 -1.46 12.60 21.42
C LEU A 315 -2.96 12.35 21.56
N ALA A 316 -3.60 11.72 20.57
CA ALA A 316 -5.02 11.35 20.62
C ALA A 316 -5.38 10.47 21.83
N LYS A 317 -4.55 9.45 22.13
CA LYS A 317 -4.71 8.59 23.32
C LYS A 317 -4.53 9.36 24.63
N ALA A 318 -3.61 10.33 24.66
CA ALA A 318 -3.37 11.19 25.81
C ALA A 318 -4.57 12.11 26.09
N VAL A 319 -5.24 12.64 25.07
CA VAL A 319 -6.47 13.43 25.21
C VAL A 319 -7.55 12.66 25.95
N ALA A 320 -7.81 11.42 25.52
CA ALA A 320 -8.85 10.60 26.11
C ALA A 320 -8.54 10.20 27.56
N THR A 321 -7.30 9.85 27.84
CA THR A 321 -6.83 9.53 29.19
C THR A 321 -6.92 10.74 30.11
N GLU A 322 -6.54 11.93 29.63
CA GLU A 322 -6.62 13.16 30.40
C GLU A 322 -8.08 13.58 30.65
N ALA A 323 -8.94 13.47 29.65
CA ALA A 323 -10.37 13.74 29.76
C ALA A 323 -11.15 12.67 30.55
N LYS A 324 -10.56 11.50 30.78
CA LYS A 324 -11.17 10.32 31.43
C LYS A 324 -12.45 9.84 30.73
N VAL A 325 -12.45 9.86 29.39
CA VAL A 325 -13.57 9.41 28.56
C VAL A 325 -13.19 8.15 27.76
N PRO A 326 -14.16 7.29 27.38
CA PRO A 326 -13.92 6.16 26.51
C PRO A 326 -13.27 6.58 25.18
N PHE A 327 -12.29 5.78 24.72
CA PHE A 327 -11.59 5.99 23.46
C PHE A 327 -11.90 4.84 22.49
N LEU A 328 -12.60 5.14 21.40
CA LEU A 328 -12.91 4.21 20.32
C LEU A 328 -11.96 4.46 19.16
N ALA A 329 -11.04 3.54 18.90
CA ALA A 329 -10.07 3.67 17.81
C ALA A 329 -10.34 2.69 16.66
N MET A 330 -10.16 3.18 15.43
CA MET A 330 -10.23 2.42 14.20
C MET A 330 -9.20 2.94 13.20
N ALA A 331 -8.57 2.07 12.42
CA ALA A 331 -7.70 2.49 11.32
C ALA A 331 -8.52 2.74 10.06
N GLY A 332 -8.16 3.75 9.26
CA GLY A 332 -8.83 4.13 8.03
C GLY A 332 -8.86 2.99 7.00
N SER A 333 -7.81 2.17 6.99
CA SER A 333 -7.70 0.97 6.16
C SER A 333 -8.71 -0.12 6.52
N GLU A 334 -9.22 -0.16 7.76
CA GLU A 334 -10.27 -1.11 8.18
C GLU A 334 -11.64 -0.79 7.57
N PHE A 335 -11.81 0.36 6.93
CA PHE A 335 -13.06 0.69 6.25
C PHE A 335 -13.08 0.30 4.77
N ILE A 336 -11.93 -0.08 4.20
CA ILE A 336 -11.81 -0.49 2.79
C ILE A 336 -11.88 -2.01 2.72
N GLU A 337 -12.91 -2.54 2.07
CA GLU A 337 -13.10 -3.99 1.92
C GLU A 337 -13.47 -4.37 0.49
N MET A 338 -13.18 -5.62 0.09
CA MET A 338 -13.55 -6.12 -1.24
C MET A 338 -15.06 -6.26 -1.44
N ILE A 339 -15.84 -6.26 -0.35
CA ILE A 339 -17.30 -6.43 -0.39
C ILE A 339 -17.96 -5.07 -0.22
N GLY A 340 -18.67 -4.62 -1.26
CA GLY A 340 -19.37 -3.34 -1.27
C GLY A 340 -20.35 -3.19 -0.09
N GLY A 341 -20.32 -2.01 0.54
CA GLY A 341 -21.24 -1.64 1.62
C GLY A 341 -20.85 -2.09 3.03
N LEU A 342 -19.79 -2.91 3.20
CA LEU A 342 -19.28 -3.25 4.53
C LEU A 342 -18.64 -2.04 5.22
N GLY A 343 -17.84 -1.23 4.52
CA GLY A 343 -17.24 -0.02 5.08
C GLY A 343 -18.29 0.93 5.64
N ALA A 344 -19.35 1.23 4.87
CA ALA A 344 -20.48 2.05 5.32
C ALA A 344 -21.26 1.44 6.50
N ALA A 345 -21.34 0.11 6.62
CA ALA A 345 -21.94 -0.54 7.80
C ALA A 345 -21.06 -0.34 9.05
N ARG A 346 -19.73 -0.50 8.92
CA ARG A 346 -18.77 -0.29 10.01
C ARG A 346 -18.79 1.14 10.52
N VAL A 347 -18.88 2.13 9.62
CA VAL A 347 -19.03 3.54 9.99
C VAL A 347 -20.27 3.76 10.86
N ARG A 348 -21.43 3.22 10.44
CA ARG A 348 -22.69 3.34 11.22
C ARG A 348 -22.57 2.68 12.59
N ASP A 349 -21.97 1.49 12.66
CA ASP A 349 -21.77 0.79 13.92
C ASP A 349 -20.83 1.54 14.86
N LEU A 350 -19.74 2.13 14.33
CA LEU A 350 -18.80 2.95 15.11
C LEU A 350 -19.51 4.14 15.77
N PHE A 351 -20.31 4.90 15.01
CA PHE A 351 -21.05 6.03 15.56
C PHE A 351 -22.16 5.60 16.52
N LYS A 352 -22.83 4.48 16.24
CA LYS A 352 -23.84 3.91 17.15
C LYS A 352 -23.24 3.54 18.50
N GLU A 353 -22.06 2.95 18.52
CA GLU A 353 -21.35 2.59 19.76
C GLU A 353 -20.76 3.82 20.46
N GLY A 354 -20.26 4.81 19.71
CA GLY A 354 -19.84 6.10 20.26
C GLY A 354 -20.97 6.83 21.00
N ARG A 355 -22.16 6.91 20.38
CA ARG A 355 -23.34 7.56 21.01
C ARG A 355 -23.78 6.85 22.30
N LYS A 356 -23.68 5.52 22.38
CA LYS A 356 -24.00 4.76 23.61
C LYS A 356 -23.04 5.05 24.76
N ARG A 357 -21.79 5.43 24.45
CA ARG A 357 -20.71 5.65 25.41
C ARG A 357 -20.41 7.12 25.64
N ALA A 358 -21.29 8.02 25.18
CA ALA A 358 -21.17 9.46 25.36
C ALA A 358 -21.07 9.86 26.85
N PRO A 359 -20.19 10.80 27.24
CA PRO A 359 -19.20 11.48 26.39
C PRO A 359 -18.02 10.57 26.03
N CYS A 360 -17.61 10.55 24.75
CA CYS A 360 -16.50 9.71 24.28
C CYS A 360 -15.70 10.39 23.16
N ILE A 361 -14.53 9.82 22.86
CA ILE A 361 -13.70 10.20 21.72
C ILE A 361 -13.69 9.06 20.70
N ILE A 362 -14.02 9.37 19.45
CA ILE A 362 -13.84 8.47 18.30
C ILE A 362 -12.57 8.90 17.56
N TYR A 363 -11.64 7.98 17.36
CA TYR A 363 -10.38 8.21 16.67
C TYR A 363 -10.25 7.38 15.40
N ILE A 364 -10.00 8.03 14.26
CA ILE A 364 -9.73 7.39 12.98
C ILE A 364 -8.29 7.69 12.54
N ASP A 365 -7.41 6.69 12.57
CA ASP A 365 -6.06 6.85 12.02
C ASP A 365 -6.07 6.72 10.49
N GLU A 366 -5.10 7.30 9.79
CA GLU A 366 -4.96 7.21 8.32
C GLU A 366 -6.28 7.47 7.56
N ILE A 367 -6.97 8.56 7.91
CA ILE A 367 -8.27 8.90 7.29
C ILE A 367 -8.17 9.10 5.77
N ASP A 368 -6.98 9.37 5.23
CA ASP A 368 -6.70 9.42 3.80
C ASP A 368 -6.97 8.11 3.04
N ALA A 369 -7.07 6.98 3.74
CA ALA A 369 -7.52 5.72 3.17
C ALA A 369 -8.95 5.83 2.60
N ILE A 370 -9.89 6.39 3.36
CA ILE A 370 -11.30 6.58 2.95
C ILE A 370 -11.62 7.99 2.45
N GLY A 371 -10.80 8.96 2.81
CA GLY A 371 -11.02 10.38 2.53
C GLY A 371 -10.40 10.87 1.23
N ARG A 372 -9.90 9.97 0.36
CA ARG A 372 -9.17 10.37 -0.84
C ARG A 372 -10.08 11.09 -1.85
N LYS A 373 -9.61 12.25 -2.33
CA LYS A 373 -10.26 13.06 -3.36
C LYS A 373 -10.54 12.23 -4.62
N ARG A 374 -11.73 12.41 -5.16
CA ARG A 374 -12.16 11.88 -6.45
C ARG A 374 -11.12 12.23 -7.53
N SER A 375 -10.39 11.24 -8.03
CA SER A 375 -9.61 11.42 -9.25
C SER A 375 -10.62 11.58 -10.39
N GLY A 376 -10.81 12.82 -10.83
CA GLY A 376 -11.62 13.12 -12.00
C GLY A 376 -11.06 12.35 -13.21
N THR A 377 -11.92 11.57 -13.84
CA THR A 377 -11.80 11.17 -15.24
C THR A 377 -10.65 10.22 -15.58
N THR A 378 -10.73 8.98 -15.08
CA THR A 378 -10.15 7.83 -15.80
C THR A 378 -11.18 6.72 -15.89
N MET A 379 -11.41 6.25 -17.11
CA MET A 379 -12.39 5.22 -17.48
C MET A 379 -12.04 3.84 -16.90
N SER A 380 -12.18 3.67 -15.59
CA SER A 380 -12.17 2.37 -14.93
C SER A 380 -13.35 2.29 -13.95
N GLU A 381 -14.55 2.18 -14.53
CA GLU A 381 -15.78 1.87 -13.80
C GLU A 381 -15.65 0.45 -13.22
N GLY A 382 -15.50 0.34 -11.89
CA GLY A 382 -15.61 -0.96 -11.22
C GLY A 382 -15.04 -1.03 -9.79
N VAL A 383 -13.98 -0.26 -9.47
CA VAL A 383 -13.25 -0.41 -8.18
C VAL A 383 -13.36 0.82 -7.26
N THR A 384 -13.84 1.96 -7.75
CA THR A 384 -13.87 3.24 -7.00
C THR A 384 -15.12 3.48 -6.15
N GLY A 385 -16.18 2.69 -6.30
CA GLY A 385 -17.47 2.96 -5.63
C GLY A 385 -17.51 2.70 -4.12
N GLU A 386 -16.66 1.80 -3.60
CA GLU A 386 -16.72 1.37 -2.21
C GLU A 386 -16.16 2.43 -1.24
N GLY A 387 -15.00 3.01 -1.56
CA GLY A 387 -14.44 4.14 -0.82
C GLY A 387 -15.37 5.36 -0.83
N GLU A 388 -15.99 5.67 -1.98
CA GLU A 388 -16.94 6.79 -2.09
C GLU A 388 -18.20 6.56 -1.21
N GLN A 389 -18.75 5.35 -1.21
CA GLN A 389 -19.92 5.02 -0.40
C GLN A 389 -19.60 5.14 1.11
N THR A 390 -18.45 4.64 1.52
CA THR A 390 -18.02 4.69 2.92
C THR A 390 -17.70 6.12 3.37
N LEU A 391 -17.06 6.92 2.51
CA LEU A 391 -16.82 8.35 2.74
C LEU A 391 -18.14 9.12 2.92
N ASN A 392 -19.09 8.94 2.00
CA ASN A 392 -20.39 9.61 2.09
C ASN A 392 -21.14 9.22 3.37
N GLN A 393 -21.08 7.95 3.78
CA GLN A 393 -21.66 7.53 5.05
C GLN A 393 -21.00 8.22 6.24
N LEU A 394 -19.66 8.36 6.24
CA LEU A 394 -18.95 9.12 7.27
C LEU A 394 -19.44 10.57 7.32
N LEU A 395 -19.57 11.23 6.16
CA LEU A 395 -20.07 12.61 6.09
C LEU A 395 -21.50 12.75 6.67
N VAL A 396 -22.39 11.81 6.37
CA VAL A 396 -23.76 11.79 6.90
C VAL A 396 -23.76 11.66 8.42
N GLU A 397 -22.89 10.81 8.97
CA GLU A 397 -22.79 10.63 10.43
C GLU A 397 -22.21 11.88 11.13
N LEU A 398 -21.21 12.55 10.53
CA LEU A 398 -20.64 13.80 11.07
C LEU A 398 -21.66 14.94 11.07
N ASP A 399 -22.41 15.09 9.99
CA ASP A 399 -23.47 16.10 9.89
C ASP A 399 -24.63 15.77 10.85
N GLY A 400 -24.95 14.48 11.01
CA GLY A 400 -26.01 13.95 11.87
C GLY A 400 -25.71 13.96 13.37
N MET A 401 -24.47 14.19 13.80
CA MET A 401 -24.15 14.35 15.22
C MET A 401 -24.82 15.61 15.78
N ALA A 402 -25.71 15.44 16.76
CA ALA A 402 -26.17 16.55 17.57
C ALA A 402 -25.03 17.01 18.50
N THR A 403 -24.74 18.31 18.53
CA THR A 403 -23.74 18.92 19.45
C THR A 403 -23.99 18.62 20.94
N LYS A 404 -25.17 18.09 21.28
CA LYS A 404 -25.59 17.75 22.65
C LYS A 404 -25.06 16.39 23.13
N GLU A 405 -24.57 15.52 22.25
CA GLU A 405 -24.19 14.14 22.60
C GLU A 405 -22.77 14.00 23.18
N GLY A 406 -21.97 15.07 23.26
CA GLY A 406 -20.64 15.00 23.90
C GLY A 406 -19.65 14.03 23.24
N VAL A 407 -19.87 13.70 21.96
CA VAL A 407 -18.98 12.88 21.14
C VAL A 407 -18.05 13.79 20.36
N ILE A 408 -16.73 13.59 20.51
CA ILE A 408 -15.71 14.32 19.76
C ILE A 408 -15.01 13.36 18.81
N MET A 409 -14.83 13.79 17.57
CA MET A 409 -14.19 13.00 16.54
C MET A 409 -12.76 13.52 16.30
N LEU A 410 -11.78 12.63 16.41
CA LEU A 410 -10.38 12.91 16.12
C LEU A 410 -9.98 12.07 14.91
N ALA A 411 -9.24 12.63 13.97
CA ALA A 411 -8.62 11.85 12.92
C ALA A 411 -7.19 12.30 12.68
N SER A 412 -6.36 11.42 12.12
CA SER A 412 -5.00 11.74 11.72
C SER A 412 -4.78 11.39 10.25
N THR A 413 -3.95 12.21 9.59
CA THR A 413 -3.41 11.85 8.28
C THR A 413 -1.97 12.33 8.14
N ASN A 414 -1.21 11.63 7.30
CA ASN A 414 0.10 12.08 6.85
C ASN A 414 0.02 12.95 5.59
N ARG A 415 -1.15 13.00 4.93
CA ARG A 415 -1.34 13.56 3.60
C ARG A 415 -2.61 14.40 3.52
N ALA A 416 -2.50 15.66 3.94
CA ALA A 416 -3.62 16.61 3.85
C ALA A 416 -4.01 16.92 2.38
N ASP A 417 -3.05 16.81 1.45
CA ASP A 417 -3.17 17.13 0.03
C ASP A 417 -4.17 16.23 -0.71
N VAL A 418 -4.27 14.96 -0.31
CA VAL A 418 -5.15 13.98 -0.97
C VAL A 418 -6.55 13.95 -0.41
N LEU A 419 -6.82 14.62 0.71
CA LEU A 419 -8.13 14.58 1.35
C LEU A 419 -9.21 15.32 0.55
N ASP A 420 -10.43 14.78 0.59
CA ASP A 420 -11.60 15.40 0.03
C ASP A 420 -11.93 16.68 0.83
N LYS A 421 -12.09 17.80 0.10
CA LYS A 421 -12.48 19.09 0.66
C LYS A 421 -13.82 19.03 1.41
N ALA A 422 -14.68 18.06 1.11
CA ALA A 422 -15.91 17.82 1.83
C ALA A 422 -15.66 17.52 3.32
N LEU A 423 -14.60 16.78 3.67
CA LEU A 423 -14.28 16.48 5.07
C LEU A 423 -13.85 17.73 5.85
N LEU A 424 -13.18 18.66 5.17
CA LEU A 424 -12.61 19.90 5.74
C LEU A 424 -13.63 21.04 5.88
N ARG A 425 -14.92 20.80 5.59
CA ARG A 425 -15.96 21.83 5.69
C ARG A 425 -16.36 22.07 7.15
N PRO A 426 -16.73 23.32 7.52
CA PRO A 426 -17.21 23.63 8.87
C PRO A 426 -18.37 22.71 9.29
N GLY A 427 -18.29 22.19 10.52
CA GLY A 427 -19.25 21.23 11.07
C GLY A 427 -18.85 19.75 10.92
N ARG A 428 -17.73 19.46 10.25
CA ARG A 428 -17.12 18.13 10.11
C ARG A 428 -15.76 18.12 10.80
N PHE A 429 -14.65 18.12 10.06
CA PHE A 429 -13.33 18.44 10.59
C PHE A 429 -13.09 19.93 10.46
N ASP A 430 -13.52 20.67 11.47
CA ASP A 430 -13.44 22.12 11.48
C ASP A 430 -12.18 22.65 12.17
N ARG A 431 -11.50 21.81 12.96
CA ARG A 431 -10.19 22.12 13.54
C ARG A 431 -9.10 21.29 12.88
N HIS A 432 -8.04 21.95 12.46
CA HIS A 432 -6.86 21.33 11.89
C HIS A 432 -5.66 21.70 12.75
N ILE A 433 -5.05 20.70 13.38
CA ILE A 433 -3.89 20.87 14.25
C ILE A 433 -2.69 20.33 13.49
N LEU A 434 -1.76 21.21 13.15
CA LEU A 434 -0.52 20.85 12.48
C LEU A 434 0.51 20.39 13.51
N ILE A 435 1.05 19.20 13.29
CA ILE A 435 2.10 18.56 14.09
C ILE A 435 3.29 18.41 13.17
N ASP A 436 4.24 19.34 13.29
CA ASP A 436 5.48 19.33 12.51
C ASP A 436 6.54 18.40 13.13
N LEU A 437 7.67 18.27 12.43
CA LEU A 437 8.85 17.62 12.99
C LEU A 437 9.35 18.40 14.23
N PRO A 438 9.84 17.70 15.25
CA PRO A 438 10.24 18.32 16.52
C PRO A 438 11.44 19.26 16.35
N THR A 439 11.36 20.40 17.04
CA THR A 439 12.47 21.36 17.20
C THR A 439 13.61 20.77 18.03
N LEU A 440 14.79 21.40 18.05
CA LEU A 440 15.93 20.94 18.85
C LEU A 440 15.58 20.74 20.33
N LEU A 441 14.84 21.68 20.91
CA LEU A 441 14.39 21.60 22.31
C LEU A 441 13.40 20.44 22.52
N GLU A 442 12.46 20.25 21.61
CA GLU A 442 11.51 19.14 21.70
C GLU A 442 12.20 17.79 21.49
N ARG A 443 13.18 17.68 20.57
CA ARG A 443 14.00 16.48 20.42
C ARG A 443 14.73 16.14 21.70
N LYS A 444 15.29 17.15 22.40
CA LYS A 444 15.92 16.97 23.72
C LYS A 444 14.93 16.39 24.73
N GLU A 445 13.73 16.98 24.85
CA GLU A 445 12.66 16.47 25.74
C GLU A 445 12.25 15.03 25.38
N ILE A 446 12.13 14.70 24.09
CA ILE A 446 11.78 13.36 23.60
C ILE A 446 12.88 12.35 23.93
N PHE A 447 14.16 12.70 23.72
CA PHE A 447 15.29 11.86 24.12
C PHE A 447 15.26 11.59 25.62
N GLU A 448 15.05 12.61 26.45
CA GLU A 448 15.01 12.45 27.91
C GLU A 448 13.91 11.47 28.33
N GLU A 449 12.72 11.55 27.71
CA GLU A 449 11.63 10.64 28.02
C GLU A 449 11.95 9.19 27.63
N HIS A 450 12.46 8.94 26.42
CA HIS A 450 12.81 7.58 25.99
C HIS A 450 14.03 7.02 26.74
N LEU A 451 15.00 7.85 27.08
CA LEU A 451 16.21 7.46 27.81
C LEU A 451 15.93 7.07 29.26
N LYS A 452 14.84 7.56 29.91
CA LYS A 452 14.43 7.13 31.26
C LYS A 452 14.19 5.63 31.37
N SER A 453 13.74 5.00 30.28
CA SER A 453 13.46 3.56 30.23
C SER A 453 14.72 2.69 30.05
N ILE A 454 15.86 3.30 29.73
CA ILE A 454 17.10 2.61 29.37
C ILE A 454 18.11 2.71 30.52
N VAL A 455 18.83 1.62 30.80
CA VAL A 455 19.89 1.61 31.81
C VAL A 455 21.17 2.26 31.25
N LEU A 456 21.36 3.54 31.57
CA LEU A 456 22.49 4.36 31.11
C LEU A 456 23.63 4.39 32.13
N LYS A 457 24.86 4.60 31.63
CA LYS A 457 26.04 4.82 32.48
C LYS A 457 26.05 6.22 33.13
N LEU A 458 25.49 7.22 32.46
CA LEU A 458 25.40 8.61 32.89
C LEU A 458 23.92 9.06 32.84
N SER A 459 23.60 10.18 33.49
CA SER A 459 22.23 10.71 33.47
C SER A 459 21.76 11.04 32.04
N PRO A 460 20.46 10.84 31.72
CA PRO A 460 19.87 11.15 30.41
C PRO A 460 20.21 12.56 29.90
N ASP A 461 20.13 13.54 30.79
CA ASP A 461 20.33 14.98 30.49
C ASP A 461 21.71 15.28 29.89
N LYS A 462 22.73 14.49 30.24
CA LYS A 462 24.09 14.65 29.70
C LYS A 462 24.23 14.16 28.28
N HIS A 463 23.30 13.32 27.81
CA HIS A 463 23.30 12.76 26.46
C HIS A 463 22.25 13.43 25.56
N SER A 464 21.12 13.87 26.11
CA SER A 464 19.98 14.39 25.35
C SER A 464 20.34 15.57 24.44
N GLU A 465 21.10 16.55 24.95
CA GLU A 465 21.50 17.75 24.20
C GLU A 465 22.37 17.40 22.98
N ARG A 466 23.36 16.54 23.17
CA ARG A 466 24.25 16.10 22.09
C ARG A 466 23.50 15.27 21.06
N LEU A 467 22.61 14.37 21.49
CA LEU A 467 21.83 13.53 20.58
C LEU A 467 20.80 14.34 19.79
N ALA A 468 20.11 15.29 20.43
CA ALA A 468 19.17 16.19 19.77
C ALA A 468 19.84 17.04 18.68
N THR A 469 21.09 17.44 18.92
CA THR A 469 21.92 18.16 17.96
C THR A 469 22.28 17.24 16.77
N LEU A 470 22.67 15.99 17.02
CA LEU A 470 23.09 15.02 15.99
C LEU A 470 21.93 14.46 15.14
N THR A 471 20.68 14.75 15.48
CA THR A 471 19.48 14.17 14.83
C THR A 471 18.50 15.22 14.29
N PRO A 472 18.96 16.21 13.50
CA PRO A 472 18.05 17.19 12.92
C PRO A 472 17.09 16.52 11.93
N GLY A 473 15.84 16.99 11.93
CA GLY A 473 14.77 16.46 11.09
C GLY A 473 14.23 15.07 11.50
N PHE A 474 14.68 14.50 12.62
CA PHE A 474 14.16 13.22 13.11
C PHE A 474 12.76 13.38 13.69
N SER A 475 11.87 12.43 13.41
CA SER A 475 10.57 12.34 14.09
C SER A 475 10.71 11.73 15.49
N GLY A 476 9.67 11.85 16.32
CA GLY A 476 9.65 11.21 17.65
C GLY A 476 9.83 9.68 17.58
N ALA A 477 9.26 9.04 16.55
CA ALA A 477 9.44 7.61 16.30
C ALA A 477 10.89 7.25 15.90
N ASP A 478 11.56 8.10 15.12
CA ASP A 478 12.98 7.89 14.76
C ASP A 478 13.87 8.00 16.00
N ILE A 479 13.59 8.95 16.89
CA ILE A 479 14.29 9.11 18.17
C ILE A 479 14.08 7.88 19.06
N ALA A 480 12.84 7.40 19.19
CA ALA A 480 12.54 6.18 19.93
C ALA A 480 13.30 4.97 19.36
N ASN A 481 13.42 4.88 18.03
CA ASN A 481 14.19 3.85 17.36
C ASN A 481 15.70 3.96 17.64
N VAL A 482 16.28 5.16 17.64
CA VAL A 482 17.68 5.39 18.03
C VAL A 482 17.94 4.89 19.45
N CYS A 483 17.09 5.25 20.41
CA CYS A 483 17.21 4.79 21.80
C CYS A 483 17.15 3.26 21.90
N ASN A 484 16.21 2.63 21.19
CA ASN A 484 16.07 1.17 21.17
C ASN A 484 17.28 0.47 20.51
N GLU A 485 17.76 0.96 19.37
CA GLU A 485 18.93 0.40 18.69
C GLU A 485 20.20 0.53 19.54
N ALA A 486 20.37 1.60 20.31
CA ALA A 486 21.48 1.75 21.25
C ALA A 486 21.45 0.68 22.34
N ALA A 487 20.27 0.40 22.90
CA ALA A 487 20.07 -0.65 23.90
C ALA A 487 20.35 -2.05 23.30
N LEU A 488 19.83 -2.33 22.09
CA LEU A 488 20.08 -3.58 21.37
C LEU A 488 21.56 -3.77 21.04
N TYR A 489 22.26 -2.71 20.65
CA TYR A 489 23.70 -2.76 20.36
C TYR A 489 24.53 -3.04 21.63
N ALA A 490 24.22 -2.36 22.73
CA ALA A 490 24.86 -2.64 24.03
C ALA A 490 24.61 -4.09 24.48
N ALA A 491 23.38 -4.60 24.31
CA ALA A 491 23.03 -5.98 24.63
C ALA A 491 23.79 -7.00 23.76
N ARG A 492 23.93 -6.76 22.45
CA ARG A 492 24.72 -7.61 21.54
C ARG A 492 26.19 -7.69 21.95
N ASN A 493 26.73 -6.59 22.47
CA ASN A 493 28.10 -6.51 22.98
C ASN A 493 28.23 -6.97 24.44
N GLN A 494 27.18 -7.57 25.02
CA GLN A 494 27.14 -8.07 26.39
C GLN A 494 27.47 -6.99 27.45
N LYS A 495 27.17 -5.72 27.15
CA LYS A 495 27.34 -4.61 28.10
C LYS A 495 26.17 -4.58 29.08
N LYS A 496 26.46 -4.24 30.34
CA LYS A 496 25.44 -4.06 31.40
C LYS A 496 24.75 -2.70 31.37
N THR A 497 25.39 -1.69 30.79
CA THR A 497 24.90 -0.31 30.71
C THR A 497 25.17 0.24 29.31
N VAL A 498 24.30 1.10 28.81
CA VAL A 498 24.45 1.78 27.52
C VAL A 498 25.41 2.97 27.68
N SER A 499 26.46 3.04 26.84
CA SER A 499 27.43 4.14 26.84
C SER A 499 27.15 5.17 25.74
N ALA A 500 27.76 6.37 25.85
CA ALA A 500 27.64 7.43 24.83
C ALA A 500 27.97 6.94 23.41
N SER A 501 29.02 6.13 23.27
CA SER A 501 29.42 5.53 22.00
C SER A 501 28.35 4.63 21.38
N ASP A 502 27.52 3.97 22.20
CA ASP A 502 26.46 3.08 21.72
C ASP A 502 25.27 3.90 21.19
N LEU A 503 25.00 5.05 21.81
CA LEU A 503 24.00 6.01 21.35
C LEU A 503 24.43 6.68 20.04
N GLU A 504 25.69 7.12 19.95
CA GLU A 504 26.25 7.67 18.71
C GLU A 504 26.23 6.63 17.58
N TYR A 505 26.62 5.38 17.86
CA TYR A 505 26.50 4.28 16.90
C TYR A 505 25.07 4.07 16.43
N ALA A 506 24.08 4.15 17.33
CA ALA A 506 22.67 4.00 16.98
C ALA A 506 22.18 5.12 16.05
N VAL A 507 22.55 6.38 16.32
CA VAL A 507 22.28 7.50 15.41
C VAL A 507 22.86 7.21 14.02
N GLU A 508 24.13 6.81 13.95
CA GLU A 508 24.79 6.48 12.68
C GLU A 508 24.10 5.33 11.94
N ARG A 509 23.64 4.32 12.67
CA ARG A 509 22.94 3.16 12.11
C ARG A 509 21.57 3.53 11.55
N VAL A 510 20.84 4.43 12.21
CA VAL A 510 19.54 4.91 11.73
C VAL A 510 19.71 5.81 10.50
N VAL A 511 20.73 6.67 10.47
CA VAL A 511 21.01 7.56 9.32
C VAL A 511 21.60 6.79 8.13
N GLY A 512 22.67 6.04 8.36
CA GLY A 512 23.52 5.46 7.30
C GLY A 512 23.27 3.98 7.03
N GLY A 513 22.44 3.31 7.83
CA GLY A 513 22.21 1.87 7.76
C GLY A 513 23.28 1.03 8.45
N THR A 514 23.16 -0.29 8.30
CA THR A 514 24.01 -1.26 9.00
C THR A 514 25.42 -1.34 8.40
N GLU A 515 26.46 -1.39 9.22
CA GLU A 515 27.84 -1.57 8.73
C GLU A 515 28.03 -2.97 8.11
N LYS A 516 28.55 -3.02 6.87
CA LYS A 516 28.82 -4.27 6.14
C LYS A 516 30.31 -4.58 6.14
N ARG A 517 30.83 -5.05 7.27
CA ARG A 517 32.25 -5.45 7.42
C ARG A 517 32.67 -6.63 6.53
N SER A 518 31.73 -7.42 6.01
CA SER A 518 32.00 -8.56 5.14
C SER A 518 32.26 -8.20 3.68
N LYS A 519 32.00 -6.96 3.25
CA LYS A 519 32.25 -6.53 1.88
C LYS A 519 33.75 -6.26 1.72
N VAL A 520 34.45 -7.17 1.04
CA VAL A 520 35.86 -7.01 0.72
C VAL A 520 36.00 -5.95 -0.38
N ILE A 521 36.67 -4.83 -0.07
CA ILE A 521 36.96 -3.74 -1.00
C ILE A 521 38.43 -3.85 -1.42
N SER A 522 38.72 -3.70 -2.71
CA SER A 522 40.11 -3.74 -3.19
C SER A 522 40.90 -2.52 -2.67
N PRO A 523 42.22 -2.64 -2.40
CA PRO A 523 43.01 -1.49 -1.92
C PRO A 523 42.98 -0.27 -2.86
N ALA A 524 42.91 -0.51 -4.17
CA ALA A 524 42.78 0.55 -5.17
C ALA A 524 41.44 1.27 -5.08
N GLU A 525 40.34 0.54 -4.94
CA GLU A 525 39.01 1.10 -4.76
C GLU A 525 38.89 1.84 -3.41
N LYS A 526 39.45 1.27 -2.34
CA LYS A 526 39.53 1.91 -1.02
C LYS A 526 40.26 3.26 -1.09
N ARG A 527 41.32 3.35 -1.90
CA ARG A 527 42.03 4.60 -2.18
C ARG A 527 41.13 5.61 -2.89
N VAL A 528 40.41 5.22 -3.94
CA VAL A 528 39.48 6.12 -4.64
C VAL A 528 38.41 6.66 -3.69
N ILE A 529 37.79 5.79 -2.87
CA ILE A 529 36.79 6.18 -1.89
C ILE A 529 37.37 7.15 -0.86
N ALA A 530 38.57 6.89 -0.34
CA ALA A 530 39.19 7.79 0.64
C ALA A 530 39.39 9.22 0.09
N PHE A 531 39.91 9.34 -1.13
CA PHE A 531 40.06 10.64 -1.78
C PHE A 531 38.72 11.31 -2.10
N HIS A 532 37.71 10.53 -2.46
CA HIS A 532 36.34 11.00 -2.69
C HIS A 532 35.74 11.61 -1.42
N GLU A 533 35.72 10.87 -0.31
CA GLU A 533 35.17 11.33 0.97
C GLU A 533 35.96 12.53 1.53
N CYS A 534 37.30 12.50 1.42
CA CYS A 534 38.13 13.63 1.81
C CYS A 534 37.89 14.87 0.94
N GLY A 535 37.50 14.71 -0.32
CA GLY A 535 37.11 15.80 -1.20
C GLY A 535 35.89 16.57 -0.69
N HIS A 536 34.84 15.85 -0.28
CA HIS A 536 33.68 16.46 0.36
C HIS A 536 34.06 17.13 1.68
N ALA A 537 34.78 16.40 2.53
CA ALA A 537 35.20 16.86 3.86
C ALA A 537 36.03 18.14 3.79
N LEU A 538 37.01 18.22 2.89
CA LEU A 538 37.91 19.37 2.79
C LEU A 538 37.19 20.61 2.27
N ILE A 539 36.34 20.49 1.25
CA ILE A 539 35.51 21.62 0.78
C ILE A 539 34.56 22.06 1.89
N GLY A 540 33.88 21.09 2.51
CA GLY A 540 33.01 21.31 3.66
C GLY A 540 33.74 21.85 4.89
N TRP A 541 35.07 21.81 4.95
CA TRP A 541 35.90 22.40 6.01
C TRP A 541 36.33 23.84 5.68
N LEU A 542 36.65 24.11 4.41
CA LEU A 542 37.20 25.38 3.94
C LEU A 542 36.14 26.44 3.62
N MET A 543 34.95 26.04 3.19
CA MET A 543 33.86 26.96 2.83
C MET A 543 33.20 27.59 4.06
N LYS A 544 32.48 28.72 3.91
CA LYS A 544 31.97 29.50 5.04
C LYS A 544 30.61 29.00 5.53
N TYR A 545 29.73 28.69 4.57
CA TYR A 545 28.31 28.43 4.73
C TYR A 545 27.96 26.93 4.61
N THR A 546 28.94 26.07 4.83
CA THR A 546 28.74 24.61 4.82
C THR A 546 28.46 24.07 6.22
N ASP A 547 27.73 22.96 6.26
CA ASP A 547 27.41 22.25 7.50
C ASP A 547 28.69 21.77 8.20
N ALA A 548 28.64 21.65 9.53
CA ALA A 548 29.80 21.25 10.32
C ALA A 548 30.11 19.75 10.11
N LEU A 549 31.32 19.44 9.66
CA LEU A 549 31.77 18.06 9.49
C LEU A 549 32.08 17.42 10.83
N MET A 550 31.43 16.31 11.16
CA MET A 550 31.65 15.59 12.43
C MET A 550 32.65 14.44 12.30
N LYS A 551 32.51 13.67 11.21
CA LYS A 551 33.25 12.43 11.00
C LYS A 551 33.29 12.07 9.53
N VAL A 552 34.37 11.42 9.11
CA VAL A 552 34.54 10.85 7.76
C VAL A 552 34.89 9.38 7.91
N SER A 553 34.28 8.51 7.09
CA SER A 553 34.58 7.08 7.10
C SER A 553 34.52 6.45 5.71
N ILE A 554 35.40 5.48 5.48
CA ILE A 554 35.43 4.64 4.26
C ILE A 554 34.86 3.23 4.51
N VAL A 555 34.17 3.03 5.64
CA VAL A 555 33.56 1.75 5.98
C VAL A 555 32.20 1.65 5.29
N PRO A 556 31.95 0.63 4.46
CA PRO A 556 30.71 0.51 3.71
C PRO A 556 29.53 0.20 4.63
N ARG A 557 28.41 0.90 4.42
CA ARG A 557 27.14 0.65 5.14
C ARG A 557 26.05 0.09 4.23
N THR A 558 25.73 0.78 3.15
CA THR A 558 24.74 0.28 2.18
C THR A 558 25.43 -0.38 0.99
N THR A 559 24.66 -1.01 0.10
CA THR A 559 25.21 -1.60 -1.13
C THR A 559 25.86 -0.57 -2.05
N ASN A 560 25.34 0.66 -2.06
CA ASN A 560 25.71 1.73 -2.99
C ASN A 560 26.56 2.84 -2.34
N VAL A 561 26.61 2.92 -1.01
CA VAL A 561 27.40 3.90 -0.25
C VAL A 561 28.63 3.21 0.34
N LEU A 562 29.77 3.39 -0.34
CA LEU A 562 31.05 2.76 0.01
C LEU A 562 31.84 3.54 1.09
N GLY A 563 31.61 4.84 1.19
CA GLY A 563 32.11 5.73 2.24
C GLY A 563 31.04 6.77 2.59
N PHE A 564 31.20 7.49 3.71
CA PHE A 564 30.31 8.59 4.06
C PHE A 564 31.02 9.66 4.90
N ALA A 565 30.71 10.92 4.61
CA ALA A 565 30.98 12.07 5.46
C ALA A 565 29.71 12.45 6.24
N GLN A 566 29.80 12.44 7.56
CA GLN A 566 28.71 12.87 8.44
C GLN A 566 28.85 14.36 8.73
N TYR A 567 27.87 15.11 8.25
CA TYR A 567 27.69 16.52 8.58
C TYR A 567 26.65 16.67 9.68
N LEU A 568 26.71 17.79 10.39
CA LEU A 568 25.68 18.24 11.32
C LEU A 568 24.82 19.29 10.60
N PRO A 569 23.63 18.91 10.09
CA PRO A 569 22.74 19.86 9.43
C PRO A 569 22.32 20.98 10.38
N SER A 570 22.24 22.20 9.86
CA SER A 570 21.57 23.31 10.54
C SER A 570 20.04 23.10 10.54
N ASP A 571 19.36 23.37 11.65
CA ASP A 571 17.87 23.43 11.71
C ASP A 571 17.28 24.66 10.97
N GLN A 572 18.10 25.38 10.19
CA GLN A 572 17.72 26.52 9.38
C GLN A 572 16.81 26.13 8.21
N LYS A 573 15.68 26.84 8.07
CA LYS A 573 14.68 26.62 7.01
C LYS A 573 14.89 27.50 5.77
N LEU A 574 15.57 28.63 5.90
CA LEU A 574 15.77 29.61 4.84
C LEU A 574 17.23 29.57 4.38
N TYR A 575 17.47 29.42 3.07
CA TYR A 575 18.83 29.38 2.53
C TYR A 575 19.10 30.55 1.58
N SER A 576 20.28 31.16 1.70
CA SER A 576 20.76 32.16 0.76
C SER A 576 21.30 31.53 -0.53
N THR A 577 21.49 32.37 -1.55
CA THR A 577 22.12 31.98 -2.83
C THR A 577 23.54 31.45 -2.62
N GLU A 578 24.31 32.07 -1.72
CA GLU A 578 25.68 31.68 -1.40
C GLU A 578 25.72 30.36 -0.64
N GLU A 579 24.82 30.17 0.33
CA GLU A 579 24.68 28.93 1.10
C GLU A 579 24.38 27.73 0.18
N LEU A 580 23.42 27.87 -0.74
CA LEU A 580 23.11 26.82 -1.70
C LEU A 580 24.25 26.56 -2.69
N PHE A 581 24.94 27.62 -3.12
CA PHE A 581 26.09 27.49 -4.01
C PHE A 581 27.27 26.75 -3.36
N GLU A 582 27.57 27.05 -2.08
CA GLU A 582 28.63 26.35 -1.34
C GLU A 582 28.26 24.89 -1.04
N ARG A 583 26.97 24.60 -0.76
CA ARG A 583 26.47 23.21 -0.66
C ARG A 583 26.62 22.44 -1.96
N MET A 584 26.38 23.07 -3.12
CA MET A 584 26.67 22.46 -4.42
C MET A 584 28.17 22.17 -4.58
N CYS A 585 29.03 23.10 -4.16
CA CYS A 585 30.48 22.91 -4.24
C CYS A 585 30.97 21.76 -3.35
N MET A 586 30.43 21.63 -2.13
CA MET A 586 30.70 20.53 -1.20
C MET A 586 30.28 19.19 -1.82
N ALA A 587 29.07 19.10 -2.40
CA ALA A 587 28.60 17.89 -3.05
C ALA A 587 29.43 17.53 -4.30
N LEU A 588 30.00 18.49 -5.03
CA LEU A 588 30.92 18.19 -6.13
C LEU A 588 32.34 17.80 -5.66
N GLY A 589 32.66 17.96 -4.38
CA GLY A 589 33.99 17.76 -3.80
C GLY A 589 34.59 16.39 -4.11
N GLY A 590 33.83 15.30 -3.92
CA GLY A 590 34.32 13.94 -4.17
C GLY A 590 34.70 13.68 -5.63
N ARG A 591 33.82 14.05 -6.56
CA ARG A 591 34.08 13.93 -8.01
C ARG A 591 35.29 14.72 -8.48
N VAL A 592 35.44 15.94 -7.99
CA VAL A 592 36.56 16.82 -8.36
C VAL A 592 37.87 16.29 -7.77
N ALA A 593 37.84 15.78 -6.53
CA ALA A 593 39.00 15.13 -5.92
C ALA A 593 39.47 13.92 -6.73
N GLU A 594 38.54 13.05 -7.18
CA GLU A 594 38.88 11.93 -8.06
C GLU A 594 39.58 12.40 -9.34
N THR A 595 39.04 13.44 -9.97
CA THR A 595 39.56 13.98 -11.23
C THR A 595 40.97 14.53 -11.04
N ILE A 596 41.23 15.26 -9.96
CA ILE A 596 42.55 15.86 -9.66
C ILE A 596 43.58 14.78 -9.34
N VAL A 597 43.21 13.76 -8.56
CA VAL A 597 44.16 12.76 -8.05
C VAL A 597 44.41 11.64 -9.05
N PHE A 598 43.37 11.14 -9.70
CA PHE A 598 43.43 9.93 -10.51
C PHE A 598 43.26 10.16 -12.02
N ASN A 599 42.93 11.39 -12.43
CA ASN A 599 42.67 11.75 -13.84
C ASN A 599 41.62 10.86 -14.54
N HIS A 600 40.75 10.22 -13.76
CA HIS A 600 39.58 9.48 -14.20
C HIS A 600 38.51 9.59 -13.13
N VAL A 601 37.32 9.11 -13.46
CA VAL A 601 36.14 9.37 -12.67
C VAL A 601 35.31 8.11 -12.47
N SER A 602 34.76 7.93 -11.27
CA SER A 602 34.02 6.74 -10.88
C SER A 602 32.51 6.87 -11.07
N THR A 603 31.75 5.79 -10.86
CA THR A 603 30.29 5.83 -10.74
C THR A 603 29.81 6.22 -9.34
N GLY A 604 30.71 6.34 -8.35
CA GLY A 604 30.38 6.63 -6.96
C GLY A 604 29.74 8.01 -6.76
N ALA A 605 30.08 8.99 -7.62
CA ALA A 605 29.55 10.34 -7.56
C ALA A 605 28.09 10.51 -8.07
N GLN A 606 27.39 9.42 -8.41
CA GLN A 606 26.05 9.50 -9.02
C GLN A 606 25.05 10.24 -8.12
N ASP A 607 25.02 9.89 -6.82
CA ASP A 607 24.07 10.49 -5.89
C ASP A 607 24.37 11.97 -5.63
N ASP A 608 25.65 12.36 -5.62
CA ASP A 608 26.04 13.75 -5.47
C ASP A 608 25.66 14.59 -6.69
N LEU A 609 25.87 14.07 -7.90
CA LEU A 609 25.43 14.72 -9.13
C LEU A 609 23.91 14.88 -9.17
N LYS A 610 23.16 13.89 -8.68
CA LYS A 610 21.70 13.96 -8.55
C LYS A 610 21.28 15.07 -7.58
N LYS A 611 21.92 15.16 -6.41
CA LYS A 611 21.67 16.23 -5.41
C LYS A 611 21.98 17.61 -5.99
N VAL A 612 23.15 17.78 -6.60
CA VAL A 612 23.61 19.03 -7.22
C VAL A 612 22.66 19.48 -8.34
N THR A 613 22.23 18.53 -9.18
CA THR A 613 21.27 18.81 -10.26
C THR A 613 19.93 19.25 -9.70
N LYS A 614 19.41 18.56 -8.67
CA LYS A 614 18.16 18.93 -8.00
C LYS A 614 18.25 20.33 -7.36
N MET A 615 19.36 20.63 -6.68
CA MET A 615 19.60 21.94 -6.07
C MET A 615 19.68 23.06 -7.12
N ALA A 616 20.34 22.82 -8.26
CA ALA A 616 20.42 23.80 -9.34
C ALA A 616 19.04 24.10 -9.94
N PHE A 617 18.25 23.06 -10.24
CA PHE A 617 16.89 23.26 -10.73
C PHE A 617 15.96 23.89 -9.70
N ALA A 618 16.10 23.62 -8.41
CA ALA A 618 15.31 24.26 -7.37
C ALA A 618 15.61 25.77 -7.29
N GLN A 619 16.89 26.16 -7.31
CA GLN A 619 17.31 27.57 -7.33
C GLN A 619 16.70 28.33 -8.51
N ILE A 620 16.72 27.72 -9.71
CA ILE A 620 16.26 28.38 -10.94
C ILE A 620 14.74 28.33 -11.07
N LYS A 621 14.10 27.17 -10.85
CA LYS A 621 12.66 26.96 -11.12
C LYS A 621 11.75 27.35 -9.96
N GLN A 622 12.18 27.13 -8.72
CA GLN A 622 11.30 27.25 -7.55
C GLN A 622 11.59 28.51 -6.75
N TYR A 623 12.87 28.80 -6.51
CA TYR A 623 13.28 29.92 -5.66
C TYR A 623 13.48 31.23 -6.43
N GLY A 624 13.54 31.20 -7.77
CA GLY A 624 13.72 32.40 -8.57
C GLY A 624 15.06 33.10 -8.34
N MET A 625 16.12 32.32 -8.07
CA MET A 625 17.46 32.82 -7.72
C MET A 625 18.37 33.05 -8.95
N ASP A 626 17.81 33.00 -10.16
CA ASP A 626 18.54 33.19 -11.41
C ASP A 626 18.19 34.52 -12.05
N ASP A 627 19.21 35.31 -12.42
CA ASP A 627 19.03 36.65 -12.97
C ASP A 627 18.37 36.64 -14.37
N VAL A 628 18.55 35.56 -15.14
CA VAL A 628 18.04 35.47 -16.52
C VAL A 628 16.58 35.05 -16.54
N ILE A 629 16.20 34.08 -15.71
CA ILE A 629 14.80 33.66 -15.57
C ILE A 629 13.99 34.68 -14.75
N GLY A 630 14.63 35.30 -13.74
CA GLY A 630 14.01 36.24 -12.81
C GLY A 630 13.25 35.55 -11.67
N PRO A 631 12.54 36.34 -10.85
CA PRO A 631 11.85 35.88 -9.64
C PRO A 631 10.52 35.18 -9.96
N LEU A 632 10.58 34.12 -10.77
CA LEU A 632 9.44 33.27 -11.12
C LEU A 632 9.51 31.95 -10.35
N SER A 633 8.36 31.44 -9.91
CA SER A 633 8.25 30.13 -9.26
C SER A 633 7.33 29.22 -10.06
N PHE A 634 7.85 28.06 -10.44
CA PHE A 634 7.12 27.00 -11.13
C PHE A 634 6.81 25.86 -10.15
N PRO A 635 5.63 25.22 -10.30
CA PRO A 635 5.27 24.06 -9.49
C PRO A 635 6.28 22.92 -9.67
N THR A 636 6.41 22.09 -8.63
CA THR A 636 7.27 20.90 -8.66
C THR A 636 6.76 19.88 -9.68
N ASP A 637 7.64 19.01 -10.17
CA ASP A 637 7.22 17.94 -11.10
C ASP A 637 6.16 17.02 -10.46
N GLU A 638 6.13 16.88 -9.13
CA GLU A 638 5.11 16.13 -8.37
C GLU A 638 3.73 16.83 -8.40
N GLU A 639 3.71 18.14 -8.26
CA GLU A 639 2.48 18.96 -8.39
C GLU A 639 1.98 18.98 -9.84
N ILE A 640 2.89 19.00 -10.82
CA ILE A 640 2.54 18.94 -12.24
C ILE A 640 1.92 17.57 -12.56
N ASN A 641 2.50 16.47 -12.08
CA ASN A 641 1.99 15.13 -12.36
C ASN A 641 0.66 14.81 -11.65
N SER A 642 0.36 15.48 -10.53
CA SER A 642 -0.88 15.28 -9.78
C SER A 642 -2.04 16.16 -10.27
N ASN A 643 -1.76 17.37 -10.77
CA ASN A 643 -2.81 18.33 -11.15
C ASN A 643 -2.91 18.60 -12.66
N PHE A 644 -1.87 18.31 -13.46
CA PHE A 644 -1.84 18.63 -14.88
C PHE A 644 -1.61 17.38 -15.74
N ILE A 645 -2.31 17.32 -16.88
CA ILE A 645 -2.11 16.32 -17.93
C ILE A 645 -0.75 16.59 -18.59
N GLY A 646 0.35 16.17 -17.96
CA GLY A 646 1.72 16.07 -18.52
C GLY A 646 2.32 17.33 -19.18
N LYS A 647 1.66 18.50 -19.12
CA LYS A 647 2.09 19.72 -19.79
C LYS A 647 2.77 20.64 -18.78
N LYS A 648 4.05 20.91 -19.03
CA LYS A 648 4.84 21.88 -18.26
C LYS A 648 4.21 23.28 -18.39
N PRO A 649 4.19 24.09 -17.31
CA PRO A 649 3.55 25.41 -17.30
C PRO A 649 4.36 26.51 -18.03
N TYR A 650 5.40 26.14 -18.77
CA TYR A 650 6.30 27.06 -19.47
C TYR A 650 6.61 26.60 -20.90
N SER A 651 7.00 27.55 -21.74
CA SER A 651 7.33 27.28 -23.15
C SER A 651 8.59 26.40 -23.29
N LYS A 652 8.72 25.73 -24.44
CA LYS A 652 9.93 24.94 -24.77
C LYS A 652 11.20 25.82 -24.79
N ARG A 653 11.07 27.09 -25.18
CA ARG A 653 12.19 28.05 -25.16
C ARG A 653 12.65 28.30 -23.74
N LEU A 654 11.72 28.56 -22.82
CA LEU A 654 12.06 28.78 -21.41
C LEU A 654 12.64 27.51 -20.78
N ALA A 655 12.10 26.32 -21.12
CA ALA A 655 12.65 25.05 -20.68
C ALA A 655 14.13 24.90 -21.06
N ARG A 656 14.48 25.21 -22.31
CA ARG A 656 15.86 25.20 -22.79
C ARG A 656 16.74 26.19 -22.03
N THR A 657 16.25 27.41 -21.79
CA THR A 657 17.00 28.43 -21.02
C THR A 657 17.25 27.95 -19.60
N ILE A 658 16.26 27.33 -18.94
CA ILE A 658 16.43 26.77 -17.60
C ILE A 658 17.50 25.67 -17.59
N ASP A 659 17.51 24.78 -18.58
CA ASP A 659 18.52 23.72 -18.69
C ASP A 659 19.93 24.29 -18.94
N GLU A 660 20.04 25.36 -19.74
CA GLU A 660 21.29 26.07 -19.99
C GLU A 660 21.82 26.76 -18.71
N GLN A 661 20.94 27.45 -17.95
CA GLN A 661 21.32 28.08 -16.68
C GLN A 661 21.71 27.06 -15.62
N ALA A 662 20.99 25.94 -15.52
CA ALA A 662 21.35 24.86 -14.59
C ALA A 662 22.74 24.30 -14.91
N ARG A 663 23.05 24.09 -16.19
CA ARG A 663 24.38 23.65 -16.63
C ARG A 663 25.45 24.67 -16.26
N PHE A 664 25.19 25.96 -16.49
CA PHE A 664 26.12 27.04 -16.15
C PHE A 664 26.41 27.11 -14.64
N LEU A 665 25.37 27.05 -13.81
CA LEU A 665 25.49 27.08 -12.36
C LEU A 665 26.33 25.89 -11.83
N ILE A 666 26.06 24.69 -12.33
CA ILE A 666 26.82 23.48 -11.95
C ILE A 666 28.27 23.58 -12.42
N ALA A 667 28.52 24.06 -13.64
CA ALA A 667 29.87 24.25 -14.16
C ALA A 667 30.66 25.29 -13.33
N ARG A 668 30.00 26.37 -12.90
CA ARG A 668 30.58 27.37 -12.01
C ARG A 668 30.96 26.78 -10.66
N ALA A 669 30.06 25.99 -10.05
CA ALA A 669 30.32 25.29 -8.80
C ALA A 669 31.49 24.31 -8.94
N HIS A 670 31.51 23.49 -10.00
CA HIS A 670 32.60 22.55 -10.29
C HIS A 670 33.96 23.24 -10.40
N LYS A 671 34.03 24.32 -11.20
CA LYS A 671 35.27 25.08 -11.38
C LYS A 671 35.76 25.71 -10.08
N ARG A 672 34.84 26.23 -9.25
CA ARG A 672 35.16 26.78 -7.93
C ARG A 672 35.73 25.70 -7.00
N THR A 673 35.08 24.54 -6.94
CA THR A 673 35.55 23.37 -6.18
C THR A 673 36.94 22.93 -6.64
N GLU A 674 37.18 22.88 -7.95
CA GLU A 674 38.48 22.51 -8.53
C GLU A 674 39.60 23.46 -8.12
N THR A 675 39.36 24.77 -8.17
CA THR A 675 40.32 25.78 -7.71
C THR A 675 40.69 25.56 -6.24
N ILE A 676 39.69 25.39 -5.35
CA ILE A 676 39.92 25.24 -3.91
C ILE A 676 40.70 23.95 -3.60
N LEU A 677 40.35 22.83 -4.24
CA LEU A 677 41.06 21.56 -4.04
C LEU A 677 42.48 21.58 -4.59
N LYS A 678 42.73 22.26 -5.71
CA LYS A 678 44.10 22.43 -6.25
C LYS A 678 44.97 23.27 -5.32
N GLU A 679 44.44 24.39 -4.79
CA GLU A 679 45.14 25.25 -3.84
C GLU A 679 45.43 24.54 -2.50
N ASN A 680 44.63 23.54 -2.13
CA ASN A 680 44.76 22.81 -0.87
C ASN A 680 45.11 21.33 -1.06
N ARG A 681 45.82 20.99 -2.15
CA ARG A 681 46.15 19.60 -2.51
C ARG A 681 46.86 18.85 -1.39
N ASP A 682 47.82 19.50 -0.72
CA ASP A 682 48.59 18.92 0.37
C ASP A 682 47.72 18.48 1.55
N LYS A 683 46.66 19.25 1.85
CA LYS A 683 45.70 18.92 2.92
C LYS A 683 44.84 17.73 2.52
N LEU A 684 44.43 17.65 1.25
CA LEU A 684 43.66 16.53 0.72
C LEU A 684 44.45 15.22 0.83
N ASP A 685 45.73 15.22 0.44
CA ASP A 685 46.59 14.04 0.54
C ASP A 685 46.79 13.59 1.99
N LYS A 686 47.09 14.52 2.91
CA LYS A 686 47.22 14.22 4.34
C LYS A 686 45.97 13.59 4.94
N LEU A 687 44.79 14.12 4.61
CA LEU A 687 43.53 13.58 5.08
C LEU A 687 43.28 12.17 4.51
N ALA A 688 43.49 11.98 3.21
CA ALA A 688 43.25 10.70 2.55
C ALA A 688 44.19 9.61 3.08
N GLU A 689 45.47 9.92 3.30
CA GLU A 689 46.44 8.98 3.87
C GLU A 689 46.05 8.58 5.31
N ALA A 690 45.68 9.55 6.14
CA ALA A 690 45.22 9.29 7.50
C ALA A 690 43.93 8.45 7.51
N LEU A 691 43.01 8.71 6.58
CA LEU A 691 41.76 7.98 6.44
C LEU A 691 41.99 6.55 5.95
N LEU A 692 42.98 6.30 5.09
CA LEU A 692 43.36 4.95 4.67
C LEU A 692 43.94 4.12 5.81
N GLN A 693 44.65 4.75 6.75
CA GLN A 693 45.22 4.09 7.92
C GLN A 693 44.18 3.83 9.03
N LYS A 694 43.37 4.84 9.38
CA LYS A 694 42.41 4.75 10.49
C LYS A 694 41.02 4.28 10.10
N GLU A 695 40.68 4.31 8.82
CA GLU A 695 39.33 4.07 8.23
C GLU A 695 38.23 5.04 8.66
N ILE A 696 38.44 5.74 9.76
CA ILE A 696 37.56 6.72 10.38
C ILE A 696 38.40 7.89 10.86
N LEU A 697 37.98 9.12 10.55
CA LEU A 697 38.52 10.35 11.11
C LEU A 697 37.41 11.14 11.80
N ASN A 698 37.57 11.44 13.08
CA ASN A 698 36.66 12.30 13.84
C ASN A 698 37.08 13.78 13.71
N TYR A 699 36.19 14.70 14.12
CA TYR A 699 36.47 16.14 14.16
C TYR A 699 37.85 16.47 14.75
N ASP A 700 38.17 15.91 15.92
CA ASP A 700 39.45 16.17 16.60
C ASP A 700 40.66 15.67 15.81
N ASP A 701 40.52 14.57 15.06
CA ASP A 701 41.58 14.06 14.18
C ASP A 701 41.80 15.01 13.00
N ILE A 702 40.71 15.53 12.42
CA ILE A 702 40.76 16.47 11.29
C ILE A 702 41.41 17.78 11.73
N VAL A 703 41.04 18.31 12.90
CA VAL A 703 41.66 19.51 13.48
C VAL A 703 43.16 19.31 13.69
N LYS A 704 43.59 18.13 14.17
CA LYS A 704 45.02 17.81 14.35
C LYS A 704 45.78 17.72 13.02
N LEU A 705 45.13 17.27 11.94
CA LEU A 705 45.77 17.06 10.63
C LEU A 705 45.87 18.34 9.80
N ILE A 706 44.80 19.14 9.75
CA ILE A 706 44.70 20.29 8.83
C ILE A 706 44.45 21.63 9.53
N GLY A 707 44.41 21.63 10.87
CA GLY A 707 44.14 22.83 11.67
C GLY A 707 42.65 23.11 11.85
N PRO A 708 42.30 24.15 12.63
CA PRO A 708 40.91 24.55 12.83
C PRO A 708 40.25 25.00 11.51
N PRO A 709 38.91 24.95 11.42
CA PRO A 709 38.18 25.44 10.25
C PRO A 709 38.48 26.91 9.96
N ALA A 710 38.63 27.24 8.68
CA ALA A 710 39.08 28.57 8.22
C ALA A 710 38.13 29.71 8.62
N HIS A 711 36.86 29.40 8.81
CA HIS A 711 35.80 30.37 9.15
C HIS A 711 35.26 30.21 10.59
N GLY A 712 36.11 29.77 11.53
CA GLY A 712 35.73 29.59 12.94
C GLY A 712 34.89 28.33 13.19
N LYS A 713 34.40 28.14 14.42
CA LYS A 713 33.47 27.04 14.74
C LYS A 713 32.22 27.24 13.88
N LYS A 714 32.10 26.50 12.78
CA LYS A 714 30.89 26.46 11.94
C LYS A 714 29.72 26.21 12.88
N VAL A 715 28.86 27.21 12.99
CA VAL A 715 28.04 27.48 14.17
C VAL A 715 27.28 26.24 14.62
N LEU A 716 27.62 25.74 15.81
CA LEU A 716 26.69 25.02 16.68
C LEU A 716 25.59 26.03 16.98
N ILE A 717 24.36 25.78 16.57
CA ILE A 717 23.23 26.61 17.00
C ILE A 717 23.18 26.47 18.52
N GLU A 718 23.74 27.44 19.26
CA GLU A 718 23.35 27.63 20.64
C GLU A 718 21.85 27.91 20.61
N ALA A 719 21.12 27.20 21.47
CA ALA A 719 19.70 27.43 21.66
C ALA A 719 19.50 28.92 21.86
N ILE A 720 18.78 29.56 20.94
CA ILE A 720 18.31 30.92 21.14
C ILE A 720 17.47 30.85 22.41
N ASP A 721 18.01 31.44 23.47
CA ASP A 721 17.34 31.59 24.75
C ASP A 721 16.11 32.46 24.46
N PHE A 722 14.96 31.81 24.28
CA PHE A 722 13.69 32.51 24.39
C PHE A 722 13.64 33.01 25.83
N GLY A 723 14.05 34.25 26.03
CA GLY A 723 13.93 34.92 27.31
C GLY A 723 12.51 34.67 27.86
N PRO A 724 12.37 34.45 29.18
CA PRO A 724 11.10 34.02 29.74
C PRO A 724 9.99 35.01 29.36
N LEU A 725 8.99 34.51 28.63
CA LEU A 725 7.74 35.20 28.31
C LEU A 725 6.85 35.33 29.57
N ASP A 726 7.42 35.72 30.70
CA ASP A 726 6.71 35.75 31.98
C ASP A 726 7.31 36.80 32.95
N GLU A 727 7.32 38.07 32.53
CA GLU A 727 7.45 39.20 33.47
C GLU A 727 6.29 40.22 33.40
N THR A 728 5.40 40.14 32.40
CA THR A 728 4.25 41.07 32.29
C THR A 728 3.01 40.66 33.09
N VAL A 729 2.98 39.47 33.70
CA VAL A 729 1.83 39.00 34.51
C VAL A 729 2.08 39.05 36.03
N LYS A 730 3.32 39.31 36.48
CA LYS A 730 3.63 39.49 37.92
C LYS A 730 3.61 40.93 38.42
N GLN A 731 3.61 41.92 37.53
CA GLN A 731 3.51 43.34 37.93
C GLN A 731 2.07 43.83 38.17
N SER A 732 1.03 43.04 37.86
CA SER A 732 -0.37 43.41 38.12
C SER A 732 -0.95 42.83 39.42
N ARG A 733 -0.12 42.25 40.30
CA ARG A 733 -0.58 41.68 41.59
C ARG A 733 -0.03 42.39 42.84
N ASN A 734 0.81 43.42 42.67
CA ASN A 734 1.28 44.24 43.78
C ASN A 734 0.95 45.71 43.51
N ALA A 735 -0.32 46.07 43.69
CA ALA A 735 -0.74 47.45 43.94
C ALA A 735 -1.40 47.48 45.34
N PRO A 736 -1.02 48.41 46.22
CA PRO A 736 -1.48 48.42 47.61
C PRO A 736 -2.91 48.93 47.73
N GLU A 737 -3.68 48.32 48.64
CA GLU A 737 -4.83 48.96 49.27
C GLU A 737 -4.36 50.20 50.03
N GLU A 738 -4.84 51.39 49.67
CA GLU A 738 -5.07 52.46 50.65
C GLU A 738 -6.03 53.57 50.14
N SER A 739 -7.09 53.75 50.93
CA SER A 739 -7.82 54.98 51.28
C SER A 739 -8.54 55.84 50.22
N ALA A 740 -9.87 55.73 50.26
CA ALA A 740 -10.84 56.79 50.60
C ALA A 740 -10.85 58.13 49.83
N SER A 741 -11.90 58.31 49.02
CA SER A 741 -12.87 59.43 49.12
C SER A 741 -14.11 59.14 48.30
#